data_AF-A0AAJ5BH45-F1
#
_entry.id   AF-A0AAJ5BH45-F1
#
_cell.length_a   1.000
_cell.length_b   1.000
_cell.length_c   1.000
_cell.angle_alpha   90.00
_cell.angle_beta   90.00
_cell.angle_gamma   90.00
#
_symmetry.space_group_name_H-M   'P 1'
#
loop_
_entity.id
_entity.type
_entity.pdbx_description
1 polymer ?
#
loop_
_entity_poly.entity_id
_entity_poly.type
_entity_poly.pdbx_seq_one_letter_code
_entity_poly.pdbx_strand_id
1 'polypeptide(L)'
;MLVPAAVATVYDSPLTVFSTKEEKNQRIPGKGDSIIIQNYELPINGIGYAALVAEKDFADLGDGKFDVDFSATITDANVKYISIYGLDIANAKTLNLGVGSTINVRLYDTDNNVSVVGIDHYIHDGTNPHISASQLTVNAYSDSSSTVYGISSKVASANHSATDGSRIDLGDSSSVNVTSSKAGAIGIIVSGNSTLNAEGLSVNVNGVANDIVAMTAYVRGLSLSDNVAVNLGRGSEVNIQSMRDSTMDNGSSDSFTSVGISLGNTSTLKADALKITAINGMGLHLDKGAGADLGVNSQISTTGIKGYGVYAANASAKLEASGLTISTEGKNASGLYNNGASTIDLGTNSKITTTGESAAGIKQIVNNNMASVYDYTTLSADKLTVNTQGNQANALIMSTGKVNLRNSTLISQNAGTILLKNEQSDAKVVAEIIDSQLISGGNYIASAQSAGSTLSIQGGQGRLDKAFNDQLPAYGLWATDGGTITATDFTLNTGDGIIGVSATNGSNITLAGTSVINSLSSNLFGTQTDNIAISAIGNNSVISGSGIMAINGALTAQDSASLDLTLMSGSVLKGAANQLKSGTINLAMDSSNWIFDQNSDVNQLALSNNSKVIFNTAGDGRLTMNDLSGNGLFMMRTDIVGDGSTNSGDKIIVTGTSSGAHQLNVLNRGDATTTGNEILTVVETADGNATFTLHNKVELGGYLYQVRQNGTDWELYSSGLDLPPPEPEPEQPEQPPVTPPVLPPEPEGEGQLTTSADAGANFLNIGYLMNYAETQTLLQRMGDLRQNNAGDNIWLRGFAGKFDSFSGGKLSHFDMNYSGVQLGADKRVSSELPLFAGLFIGQTHGKPNYRSGDGTTKSDSAGLYATYMANNGFYLDGVVKYSHIKNSFNVRDSQNSRVNGNGTSNGFSASLESGQKFSLNQSGDGWYIEPQAQLSYSHQGSSNIVASNGLKVSLGSYESIIGRASAVTGYEWQQGDNSLNVYLKTGYLREFSGDSDYRLNGSPESHSFKGNWWNNGVGVSAQMNKQHTLYLDLDTSTGDKFNQRQINAGYRLSF
;
A
#
# COMPACT_ATOMS: atom_id res chain seq x y z
N MET A 1 35.89 28.74 46.81
CA MET A 1 36.49 30.06 47.09
C MET A 1 35.78 30.61 48.30
N LEU A 2 36.50 30.78 49.42
CA LEU A 2 35.96 31.23 50.71
C LEU A 2 35.50 32.69 50.60
N VAL A 3 34.23 32.96 50.94
CA VAL A 3 33.71 34.31 51.23
C VAL A 3 33.37 34.34 52.73
N PRO A 4 33.71 35.40 53.47
CA PRO A 4 33.70 35.37 54.93
C PRO A 4 32.29 35.44 55.51
N ALA A 5 32.10 34.77 56.64
CA ALA A 5 30.93 34.91 57.50
C ALA A 5 30.75 36.37 57.94
N ALA A 6 29.68 37.01 57.49
CA ALA A 6 29.20 38.25 58.09
C ALA A 6 28.49 37.89 59.40
N VAL A 7 29.10 38.28 60.51
CA VAL A 7 28.56 38.17 61.86
C VAL A 7 27.27 38.97 61.95
N ALA A 8 26.13 38.29 62.15
CA ALA A 8 24.87 38.92 62.53
C ALA A 8 25.05 39.59 63.89
N THR A 9 25.18 40.90 63.88
CA THR A 9 25.19 41.70 65.11
C THR A 9 23.75 41.83 65.56
N VAL A 10 23.46 41.36 66.78
CA VAL A 10 22.17 41.53 67.45
C VAL A 10 21.96 43.04 67.65
N TYR A 11 20.94 43.60 67.00
CA TYR A 11 20.51 44.97 67.23
C TYR A 11 19.28 44.98 68.13
N ASP A 12 19.36 45.80 69.17
CA ASP A 12 18.34 46.03 70.18
C ASP A 12 17.04 46.62 69.59
N SER A 13 15.92 46.04 70.03
CA SER A 13 14.55 46.58 70.11
C SER A 13 13.86 47.03 68.79
N PRO A 14 12.79 46.34 68.33
CA PRO A 14 11.99 46.78 67.18
C PRO A 14 11.22 48.08 67.47
N LEU A 15 11.08 48.93 66.45
CA LEU A 15 10.22 50.11 66.49
C LEU A 15 8.78 49.64 66.24
N THR A 16 8.16 49.17 67.31
CA THR A 16 6.81 48.60 67.29
C THR A 16 5.81 49.75 67.17
N VAL A 17 5.02 49.79 66.10
CA VAL A 17 4.04 50.89 65.88
C VAL A 17 2.83 50.75 66.81
N PHE A 18 2.50 49.52 67.23
CA PHE A 18 1.57 49.23 68.33
C PHE A 18 2.00 47.98 69.11
N SER A 19 2.35 48.12 70.40
CA SER A 19 2.33 46.99 71.35
C SER A 19 1.07 47.12 72.20
N THR A 20 0.46 45.99 72.55
CA THR A 20 -0.71 45.95 73.45
C THR A 20 -0.38 46.39 74.88
N LYS A 21 0.87 46.78 75.15
CA LYS A 21 1.37 47.10 76.49
C LYS A 21 1.69 48.56 76.78
N GLU A 22 1.87 49.46 75.81
CA GLU A 22 2.31 50.84 76.11
C GLU A 22 1.33 51.98 75.80
N GLU A 23 0.24 51.76 75.06
CA GLU A 23 -0.85 52.74 75.00
C GLU A 23 -1.94 52.44 76.04
N LYS A 24 -1.88 53.20 77.14
CA LYS A 24 -2.62 53.00 78.40
C LYS A 24 -4.16 53.07 78.35
N ASN A 25 -4.85 52.87 77.22
CA ASN A 25 -6.33 52.89 77.18
C ASN A 25 -7.02 52.10 76.05
N GLN A 26 -6.34 51.23 75.30
CA GLN A 26 -7.02 50.38 74.30
C GLN A 26 -7.12 48.91 74.74
N ARG A 27 -8.33 48.36 74.62
CA ARG A 27 -8.69 46.97 74.95
C ARG A 27 -8.04 46.03 73.93
N ILE A 28 -7.56 44.86 74.39
CA ILE A 28 -7.16 43.75 73.49
C ILE A 28 -8.34 43.46 72.55
N PRO A 29 -8.14 43.43 71.22
CA PRO A 29 -9.18 43.09 70.28
C PRO A 29 -9.81 41.73 70.65
N GLY A 30 -11.13 41.71 70.85
CA GLY A 30 -11.91 40.53 71.15
C GLY A 30 -12.66 39.99 69.93
N LYS A 31 -13.44 38.95 70.16
CA LYS A 31 -14.29 38.27 69.16
C LYS A 31 -15.14 39.29 68.37
N GLY A 32 -14.88 39.43 67.06
CA GLY A 32 -15.63 40.32 66.15
C GLY A 32 -15.01 41.71 65.93
N ASP A 33 -13.82 41.99 66.47
CA ASP A 33 -13.16 43.28 66.32
C ASP A 33 -12.45 43.44 64.96
N SER A 34 -12.25 44.69 64.53
CA SER A 34 -11.51 45.06 63.32
C SER A 34 -10.42 46.09 63.64
N ILE A 35 -9.25 45.95 63.05
CA ILE A 35 -8.14 46.91 63.13
C ILE A 35 -8.07 47.65 61.78
N ILE A 36 -8.46 48.93 61.76
CA ILE A 36 -8.45 49.76 60.54
C ILE A 36 -7.50 50.93 60.76
N ILE A 37 -6.42 51.00 59.97
CA ILE A 37 -5.43 52.06 59.97
C ILE A 37 -5.17 52.44 58.51
N GLN A 38 -5.56 53.65 58.11
CA GLN A 38 -5.44 54.08 56.72
C GLN A 38 -4.58 55.34 56.61
N ASN A 39 -3.75 55.38 55.57
CA ASN A 39 -2.88 56.50 55.20
C ASN A 39 -1.91 56.91 56.32
N TYR A 40 -1.35 55.92 57.03
CA TYR A 40 -0.36 56.18 58.06
C TYR A 40 0.96 56.63 57.43
N GLU A 41 1.36 57.88 57.67
CA GLU A 41 2.71 58.34 57.35
C GLU A 41 3.68 57.75 58.38
N LEU A 42 4.72 57.05 57.92
CA LEU A 42 5.75 56.47 58.78
C LEU A 42 6.93 57.46 58.88
N PRO A 43 7.09 58.24 59.97
CA PRO A 43 8.20 59.17 60.12
C PRO A 43 9.44 58.43 60.64
N ILE A 44 10.13 57.69 59.77
CA ILE A 44 11.24 56.82 60.19
C ILE A 44 12.58 57.34 59.65
N ASN A 45 13.43 57.81 60.58
CA ASN A 45 14.86 58.04 60.33
C ASN A 45 15.65 56.79 60.75
N GLY A 46 16.08 55.93 59.80
CA GLY A 46 17.05 54.84 60.09
C GLY A 46 16.74 53.45 59.51
N ILE A 47 17.42 52.43 60.07
CA ILE A 47 17.24 50.99 59.80
C ILE A 47 16.39 50.42 60.95
N GLY A 48 15.28 49.71 60.69
CA GLY A 48 14.42 49.19 61.77
C GLY A 48 13.32 48.23 61.32
N TYR A 49 12.80 47.42 62.25
CA TYR A 49 11.62 46.55 62.05
C TYR A 49 10.35 47.28 62.51
N ALA A 50 9.27 47.23 61.72
CA ALA A 50 7.97 47.83 62.06
C ALA A 50 6.84 46.81 61.86
N ALA A 51 6.49 46.08 62.91
CA ALA A 51 5.31 45.21 62.91
C ALA A 51 4.06 46.00 63.33
N LEU A 52 2.94 45.79 62.63
CA LEU A 52 1.66 46.43 62.96
C LEU A 52 0.96 45.76 64.14
N VAL A 53 1.09 44.43 64.23
CA VAL A 53 0.48 43.58 65.25
C VAL A 53 1.47 42.45 65.56
N ALA A 54 2.25 42.62 66.62
CA ALA A 54 3.19 41.60 67.11
C ALA A 54 3.02 41.47 68.63
N GLU A 55 2.40 40.38 69.13
CA GLU A 55 2.59 39.97 70.52
C GLU A 55 1.90 38.65 70.93
N LYS A 56 2.35 38.16 72.09
CA LYS A 56 2.14 36.85 72.74
C LYS A 56 0.70 36.47 73.10
N ASP A 57 -0.27 37.38 72.91
CA ASP A 57 -1.62 37.28 73.50
C ASP A 57 -2.76 37.02 72.49
N PHE A 58 -2.47 36.82 71.19
CA PHE A 58 -3.47 36.42 70.18
C PHE A 58 -3.89 34.94 70.24
N ALA A 59 -3.44 34.21 71.27
CA ALA A 59 -3.61 32.76 71.39
C ALA A 59 -5.08 32.28 71.48
N ASP A 60 -6.08 33.18 71.50
CA ASP A 60 -7.49 32.81 71.59
C ASP A 60 -8.46 33.91 71.09
N LEU A 61 -8.35 34.34 69.82
CA LEU A 61 -9.35 35.25 69.20
C LEU A 61 -10.77 34.62 69.10
N GLY A 62 -10.90 33.30 69.36
CA GLY A 62 -12.12 32.51 69.27
C GLY A 62 -12.67 32.42 67.83
N ASP A 63 -13.83 31.77 67.66
CA ASP A 63 -14.43 31.54 66.32
C ASP A 63 -14.98 32.79 65.62
N GLY A 64 -14.67 34.00 66.11
CA GLY A 64 -15.20 35.26 65.57
C GLY A 64 -14.40 35.75 64.37
N LYS A 65 -15.10 36.39 63.42
CA LYS A 65 -14.46 37.10 62.30
C LYS A 65 -13.49 38.16 62.84
N PHE A 66 -12.30 38.24 62.25
CA PHE A 66 -11.28 39.22 62.60
C PHE A 66 -10.76 39.90 61.33
N ASP A 67 -10.87 41.23 61.26
CA ASP A 67 -10.49 42.00 60.08
C ASP A 67 -9.34 42.96 60.38
N VAL A 68 -8.34 43.02 59.50
CA VAL A 68 -7.24 44.00 59.51
C VAL A 68 -7.27 44.76 58.18
N ASP A 69 -7.24 46.08 58.22
CA ASP A 69 -7.07 46.94 57.05
C ASP A 69 -6.02 48.01 57.32
N PHE A 70 -4.82 47.81 56.78
CA PHE A 70 -3.67 48.69 56.93
C PHE A 70 -3.26 49.32 55.60
N SER A 71 -3.08 50.64 55.59
CA SER A 71 -2.33 51.34 54.55
C SER A 71 -1.36 52.37 55.10
N ALA A 72 -0.16 52.40 54.54
CA ALA A 72 0.88 53.37 54.88
C ALA A 72 1.60 53.92 53.66
N THR A 73 2.16 55.12 53.82
CA THR A 73 3.04 55.78 52.86
C THR A 73 4.36 56.14 53.53
N ILE A 74 5.47 55.80 52.88
CA ILE A 74 6.81 56.19 53.35
C ILE A 74 7.27 57.36 52.51
N THR A 75 7.50 58.50 53.15
CA THR A 75 7.93 59.75 52.50
C THR A 75 9.42 60.05 52.68
N ASP A 76 10.12 59.32 53.54
CA ASP A 76 11.56 59.51 53.78
C ASP A 76 12.40 58.60 52.86
N ALA A 77 13.30 59.20 52.09
CA ALA A 77 14.18 58.50 51.14
C ALA A 77 15.40 57.83 51.81
N ASN A 78 15.60 57.98 53.13
CA ASN A 78 16.73 57.40 53.86
C ASN A 78 16.43 56.03 54.49
N VAL A 79 15.22 55.51 54.32
CA VAL A 79 14.80 54.22 54.88
C VAL A 79 15.45 53.08 54.07
N LYS A 80 16.39 52.36 54.67
CA LYS A 80 17.15 51.33 53.93
C LYS A 80 16.57 49.92 53.99
N TYR A 81 15.97 49.51 55.11
CA TYR A 81 15.39 48.18 55.30
C TYR A 81 14.31 48.21 56.39
N ILE A 82 13.06 47.94 56.02
CA ILE A 82 11.93 47.76 56.94
C ILE A 82 11.10 46.55 56.48
N SER A 83 10.53 45.80 57.41
CA SER A 83 9.48 44.81 57.11
C SER A 83 8.19 45.23 57.81
N ILE A 84 7.09 45.25 57.05
CA ILE A 84 5.75 45.55 57.53
C ILE A 84 4.92 44.27 57.51
N TYR A 85 4.35 43.95 58.67
CA TYR A 85 3.56 42.75 58.90
C TYR A 85 2.11 43.12 59.19
N GLY A 86 1.16 42.55 58.45
CA GLY A 86 -0.27 42.66 58.80
C GLY A 86 -0.58 41.93 60.10
N LEU A 87 -0.10 40.69 60.19
CA LEU A 87 -0.08 39.88 61.40
C LEU A 87 1.28 39.20 61.54
N ASP A 88 1.95 39.37 62.69
CA ASP A 88 3.18 38.65 63.04
C ASP A 88 2.92 37.72 64.25
N ILE A 89 3.09 36.42 64.03
CA ILE A 89 2.73 35.36 64.96
C ILE A 89 3.96 34.76 65.66
N ALA A 90 5.14 35.40 65.63
CA ALA A 90 6.43 34.86 66.06
C ALA A 90 6.50 34.12 67.44
N ASN A 91 5.49 34.25 68.31
CA ASN A 91 5.43 33.57 69.62
C ASN A 91 4.12 32.83 69.94
N ALA A 92 3.12 32.74 69.04
CA ALA A 92 1.84 32.08 69.35
C ALA A 92 1.78 30.63 68.84
N LYS A 93 1.19 29.72 69.64
CA LYS A 93 1.02 28.30 69.24
C LYS A 93 -0.12 28.11 68.23
N THR A 94 -1.16 28.94 68.28
CA THR A 94 -2.32 28.81 67.40
C THR A 94 -2.91 30.19 67.12
N LEU A 95 -3.21 30.48 65.85
CA LEU A 95 -3.98 31.61 65.37
C LEU A 95 -5.28 31.08 64.74
N ASN A 96 -6.41 31.30 65.42
CA ASN A 96 -7.74 31.00 64.90
C ASN A 96 -8.36 32.28 64.34
N LEU A 97 -8.54 32.35 63.03
CA LEU A 97 -9.27 33.41 62.33
C LEU A 97 -10.67 32.87 62.04
N GLY A 98 -11.71 33.48 62.62
CA GLY A 98 -13.08 33.05 62.35
C GLY A 98 -13.45 33.14 60.87
N VAL A 99 -14.54 32.47 60.49
CA VAL A 99 -14.98 32.37 59.09
C VAL A 99 -15.19 33.77 58.47
N GLY A 100 -14.60 34.00 57.30
CA GLY A 100 -14.76 35.24 56.53
C GLY A 100 -13.80 36.37 56.91
N SER A 101 -12.81 36.11 57.77
CA SER A 101 -11.79 37.10 58.20
C SER A 101 -11.03 37.70 57.00
N THR A 102 -10.66 38.98 57.09
CA THR A 102 -9.96 39.70 56.01
C THR A 102 -8.72 40.43 56.53
N ILE A 103 -7.56 40.22 55.91
CA ILE A 103 -6.29 40.90 56.22
C ILE A 103 -5.84 41.70 55.00
N ASN A 104 -5.92 43.03 55.04
CA ASN A 104 -5.42 43.92 54.00
C ASN A 104 -4.19 44.68 54.50
N VAL A 105 -3.10 44.65 53.74
CA VAL A 105 -1.86 45.37 54.01
C VAL A 105 -1.40 46.03 52.72
N ARG A 106 -1.35 47.36 52.69
CA ARG A 106 -0.95 48.14 51.51
C ARG A 106 0.16 49.12 51.87
N LEU A 107 1.26 49.06 51.16
CA LEU A 107 2.35 50.02 51.26
C LEU A 107 2.48 50.81 49.96
N TYR A 108 2.62 52.12 50.08
CA TYR A 108 2.96 53.03 48.98
C TYR A 108 4.32 53.70 49.29
N ASP A 109 5.38 53.24 48.63
CA ASP A 109 6.77 53.61 48.83
C ASP A 109 7.56 53.38 47.53
N THR A 110 7.96 54.44 46.84
CA THR A 110 8.57 54.32 45.52
C THR A 110 10.07 54.03 45.54
N ASP A 111 10.76 54.33 46.64
CA ASP A 111 12.22 54.49 46.61
C ASP A 111 12.97 53.65 47.64
N ASN A 112 12.28 53.07 48.63
CA ASN A 112 12.92 52.30 49.69
C ASN A 112 12.76 50.77 49.50
N ASN A 113 13.56 50.00 50.25
CA ASN A 113 13.58 48.54 50.23
C ASN A 113 12.80 47.98 51.41
N VAL A 114 11.47 48.03 51.31
CA VAL A 114 10.56 47.64 52.39
C VAL A 114 9.77 46.39 52.01
N SER A 115 9.91 45.33 52.80
CA SER A 115 9.18 44.07 52.63
C SER A 115 7.78 44.19 53.23
N VAL A 116 6.76 43.68 52.54
CA VAL A 116 5.38 43.62 53.04
C VAL A 116 4.98 42.17 53.18
N VAL A 117 4.46 41.79 54.35
CA VAL A 117 3.96 40.44 54.63
C VAL A 117 2.55 40.54 55.18
N GLY A 118 1.58 39.84 54.57
CA GLY A 118 0.20 39.80 55.04
C GLY A 118 0.10 39.12 56.41
N ILE A 119 0.47 37.84 56.45
CA ILE A 119 0.59 37.04 57.66
C ILE A 119 1.99 36.44 57.68
N ASP A 120 2.80 36.78 58.69
CA ASP A 120 4.11 36.18 58.89
C ASP A 120 4.13 35.26 60.11
N HIS A 121 4.93 34.22 59.95
CA HIS A 121 5.11 33.20 60.93
C HIS A 121 6.53 32.67 60.87
N TYR A 122 7.25 32.84 61.97
CA TYR A 122 8.62 32.36 62.12
C TYR A 122 8.65 31.09 62.95
N ILE A 123 9.19 30.00 62.40
CA ILE A 123 9.34 28.71 63.10
C ILE A 123 10.62 28.77 63.95
N HIS A 124 10.50 28.55 65.26
CA HIS A 124 11.60 28.51 66.25
C HIS A 124 11.62 27.16 67.00
N ASP A 125 12.78 26.75 67.52
CA ASP A 125 12.97 25.53 68.33
C ASP A 125 11.82 25.33 69.35
N GLY A 126 11.03 24.26 69.18
CA GLY A 126 9.96 23.87 70.10
C GLY A 126 8.60 24.56 69.93
N THR A 127 8.43 25.39 68.90
CA THR A 127 7.11 25.94 68.50
C THR A 127 6.55 25.13 67.32
N ASN A 128 5.27 24.74 67.41
CA ASN A 128 4.62 23.92 66.38
C ASN A 128 3.31 24.59 65.94
N PRO A 129 3.43 25.71 65.22
CA PRO A 129 2.39 26.70 65.32
C PRO A 129 1.35 26.54 64.22
N HIS A 130 0.10 26.89 64.54
CA HIS A 130 -1.09 26.51 63.78
C HIS A 130 -1.90 27.72 63.34
N ILE A 131 -2.07 27.93 62.04
CA ILE A 131 -3.05 28.89 61.50
C ILE A 131 -4.30 28.09 61.15
N SER A 132 -5.46 28.48 61.69
CA SER A 132 -6.76 27.93 61.32
C SER A 132 -7.69 29.04 60.87
N ALA A 133 -8.22 28.92 59.65
CA ALA A 133 -9.13 29.87 59.05
C ALA A 133 -10.08 29.17 58.06
N SER A 134 -11.13 29.87 57.64
CA SER A 134 -11.99 29.49 56.50
C SER A 134 -12.57 30.76 55.88
N GLN A 135 -12.75 30.78 54.56
CA GLN A 135 -13.14 31.98 53.80
C GLN A 135 -12.24 33.19 54.10
N LEU A 136 -10.97 32.95 54.40
CA LEU A 136 -9.99 33.98 54.74
C LEU A 136 -9.61 34.74 53.48
N THR A 137 -9.60 36.08 53.54
CA THR A 137 -9.06 36.91 52.46
C THR A 137 -7.79 37.62 52.92
N VAL A 138 -6.64 37.36 52.30
CA VAL A 138 -5.38 38.09 52.54
C VAL A 138 -5.04 38.91 51.30
N ASN A 139 -4.90 40.22 51.45
CA ASN A 139 -4.51 41.15 50.39
C ASN A 139 -3.22 41.88 50.79
N ALA A 140 -2.12 41.63 50.11
CA ALA A 140 -0.83 42.28 50.34
C ALA A 140 -0.39 43.06 49.10
N TYR A 141 -0.10 44.35 49.26
CA TYR A 141 0.32 45.25 48.17
C TYR A 141 1.55 46.07 48.56
N SER A 142 2.49 46.22 47.62
CA SER A 142 3.59 47.18 47.71
C SER A 142 4.02 47.68 46.33
N ASP A 143 4.41 48.95 46.21
CA ASP A 143 5.16 49.49 45.06
C ASP A 143 6.65 49.74 45.38
N SER A 144 7.13 49.20 46.50
CA SER A 144 8.53 49.22 46.94
C SER A 144 9.44 48.25 46.19
N SER A 145 10.75 48.38 46.42
CA SER A 145 11.79 47.55 45.79
C SER A 145 12.02 46.17 46.46
N SER A 146 11.19 45.76 47.42
CA SER A 146 11.32 44.49 48.15
C SER A 146 10.19 43.50 47.88
N THR A 147 10.44 42.22 48.13
CA THR A 147 9.47 41.15 47.88
C THR A 147 8.25 41.27 48.79
N VAL A 148 7.05 41.11 48.22
CA VAL A 148 5.79 41.06 48.96
C VAL A 148 5.39 39.60 49.22
N TYR A 149 4.92 39.30 50.42
CA TYR A 149 4.46 37.97 50.83
C TYR A 149 2.99 38.02 51.28
N GLY A 150 2.17 37.05 50.88
CA GLY A 150 0.81 36.91 51.39
C GLY A 150 0.81 36.23 52.75
N ILE A 151 1.13 34.93 52.76
CA ILE A 151 1.32 34.12 53.97
C ILE A 151 2.75 33.57 53.96
N SER A 152 3.50 33.80 55.03
CA SER A 152 4.87 33.35 55.20
C SER A 152 4.99 32.48 56.45
N SER A 153 5.49 31.25 56.29
CA SER A 153 5.81 30.33 57.37
C SER A 153 7.17 29.67 57.09
N LYS A 154 8.25 30.17 57.71
CA LYS A 154 9.63 29.77 57.38
C LYS A 154 10.44 29.36 58.61
N VAL A 155 11.40 28.45 58.42
CA VAL A 155 12.38 28.02 59.44
C VAL A 155 13.55 29.01 59.55
N ALA A 156 13.95 29.31 60.79
CA ALA A 156 14.88 30.41 61.12
C ALA A 156 16.35 30.24 60.70
N SER A 157 16.88 29.01 60.56
CA SER A 157 18.28 28.79 60.16
C SER A 157 18.57 27.34 59.75
N ALA A 158 19.71 27.14 59.07
CA ALA A 158 20.20 25.85 58.56
C ALA A 158 20.59 24.79 59.64
N ASN A 159 20.41 25.08 60.94
CA ASN A 159 20.84 24.22 62.06
C ASN A 159 19.68 23.65 62.91
N HIS A 160 18.41 23.74 62.47
CA HIS A 160 17.26 23.29 63.27
C HIS A 160 16.92 21.79 63.08
N SER A 161 16.28 21.21 64.11
CA SER A 161 15.90 19.81 64.24
C SER A 161 14.90 19.34 63.16
N ALA A 162 14.95 18.06 62.78
CA ALA A 162 14.01 17.41 61.85
C ALA A 162 12.54 17.37 62.33
N THR A 163 12.21 18.01 63.46
CA THR A 163 10.90 17.97 64.12
C THR A 163 10.10 19.26 64.02
N ASP A 164 10.71 20.37 63.60
CA ASP A 164 10.06 21.68 63.64
C ASP A 164 9.28 21.96 62.34
N GLY A 165 8.04 22.40 62.49
CA GLY A 165 7.11 22.60 61.38
C GLY A 165 5.91 23.43 61.80
N SER A 166 5.06 23.76 60.82
CA SER A 166 3.85 24.56 61.01
C SER A 166 2.64 23.84 60.41
N ARG A 167 1.45 24.16 60.93
CA ARG A 167 0.18 23.69 60.37
C ARG A 167 -0.62 24.88 59.88
N ILE A 168 -1.03 24.87 58.63
CA ILE A 168 -1.84 25.94 58.03
C ILE A 168 -3.11 25.29 57.48
N ASP A 169 -4.24 25.52 58.13
CA ASP A 169 -5.56 25.07 57.69
C ASP A 169 -6.36 26.30 57.25
N LEU A 170 -6.47 26.53 55.94
CA LEU A 170 -7.22 27.67 55.37
C LEU A 170 -8.68 27.35 55.08
N GLY A 171 -9.11 26.10 55.30
CA GLY A 171 -10.51 25.68 55.11
C GLY A 171 -11.05 26.00 53.71
N ASP A 172 -12.36 26.16 53.62
CA ASP A 172 -13.05 26.37 52.34
C ASP A 172 -12.93 27.81 51.84
N SER A 173 -12.70 27.98 50.53
CA SER A 173 -12.87 29.24 49.78
C SER A 173 -12.05 30.43 50.30
N SER A 174 -10.85 30.17 50.82
CA SER A 174 -9.91 31.23 51.19
C SER A 174 -9.22 31.82 49.95
N SER A 175 -8.82 33.09 50.00
CA SER A 175 -8.11 33.79 48.94
C SER A 175 -6.88 34.55 49.44
N VAL A 176 -5.77 34.45 48.71
CA VAL A 176 -4.52 35.17 48.98
C VAL A 176 -4.13 35.95 47.73
N ASN A 177 -4.24 37.28 47.78
CA ASN A 177 -3.92 38.18 46.69
C ASN A 177 -2.68 39.01 47.03
N VAL A 178 -1.65 38.91 46.20
CA VAL A 178 -0.36 39.58 46.43
C VAL A 178 0.01 40.36 45.18
N THR A 179 0.33 41.63 45.33
CA THR A 179 0.74 42.48 44.21
C THR A 179 1.96 43.31 44.56
N SER A 180 3.00 43.21 43.74
CA SER A 180 4.16 44.10 43.72
C SER A 180 4.30 44.75 42.35
N SER A 181 4.46 46.07 42.28
CA SER A 181 4.66 46.76 40.99
C SER A 181 6.13 46.98 40.62
N LYS A 182 7.08 46.72 41.54
CA LYS A 182 8.53 46.91 41.29
C LYS A 182 9.42 45.74 41.68
N ALA A 183 8.92 44.76 42.45
CA ALA A 183 9.72 43.68 43.01
C ALA A 183 9.01 42.33 42.95
N GLY A 184 9.59 41.31 43.58
CA GLY A 184 9.03 39.97 43.66
C GLY A 184 7.73 39.93 44.47
N ALA A 185 6.92 38.89 44.24
CA ALA A 185 5.67 38.66 44.96
C ALA A 185 5.49 37.17 45.19
N ILE A 186 5.19 36.76 46.42
CA ILE A 186 4.98 35.36 46.79
C ILE A 186 3.64 35.23 47.53
N GLY A 187 2.74 34.40 47.01
CA GLY A 187 1.42 34.15 47.60
C GLY A 187 1.54 33.49 48.97
N ILE A 188 1.95 32.23 48.98
CA ILE A 188 2.15 31.44 50.19
C ILE A 188 3.54 30.81 50.15
N ILE A 189 4.33 31.01 51.20
CA ILE A 189 5.62 30.35 51.38
C ILE A 189 5.64 29.53 52.66
N VAL A 190 5.94 28.24 52.53
CA VAL A 190 5.99 27.29 53.65
C VAL A 190 7.28 26.50 53.56
N SER A 191 8.00 26.37 54.67
CA SER A 191 9.12 25.44 54.77
C SER A 191 9.12 24.60 56.04
N GLY A 192 10.04 23.62 56.11
CA GLY A 192 10.15 22.67 57.21
C GLY A 192 9.06 21.60 57.18
N ASN A 193 8.99 20.79 58.24
CA ASN A 193 8.07 19.65 58.35
C ASN A 193 6.62 20.11 58.58
N SER A 194 6.06 20.82 57.61
CA SER A 194 4.84 21.61 57.71
C SER A 194 3.68 21.01 56.90
N THR A 195 2.46 21.44 57.21
CA THR A 195 1.25 21.06 56.46
C THR A 195 0.47 22.29 56.01
N LEU A 196 -0.09 22.24 54.80
CA LEU A 196 -1.03 23.24 54.28
C LEU A 196 -2.28 22.53 53.76
N ASN A 197 -3.44 22.78 54.39
CA ASN A 197 -4.72 22.21 53.99
C ASN A 197 -5.68 23.34 53.59
N ALA A 198 -6.32 23.19 52.43
CA ALA A 198 -7.35 24.11 51.95
C ALA A 198 -8.30 23.38 50.98
N GLU A 199 -9.49 23.95 50.76
CA GLU A 199 -10.45 23.49 49.76
C GLU A 199 -10.91 24.73 48.95
N GLY A 200 -10.78 24.70 47.62
CA GLY A 200 -11.13 25.86 46.77
C GLY A 200 -10.32 27.13 47.08
N LEU A 201 -9.03 26.99 47.40
CA LEU A 201 -8.12 28.10 47.66
C LEU A 201 -7.85 28.90 46.38
N SER A 202 -7.97 30.23 46.41
CA SER A 202 -7.57 31.11 45.31
C SER A 202 -6.29 31.88 45.66
N VAL A 203 -5.21 31.72 44.90
CA VAL A 203 -3.97 32.47 45.10
C VAL A 203 -3.68 33.30 43.85
N ASN A 204 -3.68 34.63 43.95
CA ASN A 204 -3.44 35.54 42.83
C ASN A 204 -2.20 36.39 43.10
N VAL A 205 -1.17 36.29 42.26
CA VAL A 205 0.13 36.92 42.50
C VAL A 205 0.60 37.71 41.28
N ASN A 206 0.76 39.01 41.44
CA ASN A 206 1.30 39.90 40.40
C ASN A 206 2.63 40.48 40.90
N GLY A 207 3.70 40.36 40.11
CA GLY A 207 5.02 40.85 40.53
C GLY A 207 5.98 41.08 39.37
N VAL A 208 7.14 41.66 39.68
CA VAL A 208 8.23 41.90 38.73
C VAL A 208 9.38 40.95 39.05
N ALA A 209 9.59 39.95 38.19
CA ALA A 209 10.66 38.97 38.37
C ALA A 209 11.96 39.44 37.70
N ASN A 210 13.04 39.59 38.48
CA ASN A 210 14.32 40.14 38.02
C ASN A 210 15.48 39.21 38.39
N ASP A 211 16.40 39.01 37.44
CA ASP A 211 17.64 38.24 37.60
C ASP A 211 18.85 39.17 37.42
N ILE A 212 18.95 40.18 38.29
CA ILE A 212 20.11 41.08 38.34
C ILE A 212 20.98 40.63 39.51
N VAL A 213 22.29 40.56 39.26
CA VAL A 213 23.40 40.06 40.10
C VAL A 213 23.44 40.60 41.55
N ALA A 214 22.56 41.54 41.92
CA ALA A 214 22.50 42.13 43.25
C ALA A 214 21.36 41.59 44.16
N MET A 215 20.26 41.00 43.65
CA MET A 215 19.15 40.42 44.45
C MET A 215 18.12 39.74 43.51
N THR A 216 17.98 38.41 43.58
CA THR A 216 16.98 37.68 42.75
C THR A 216 15.56 37.91 43.29
N ALA A 217 14.67 38.47 42.46
CA ALA A 217 13.26 38.68 42.79
C ALA A 217 12.38 37.57 42.18
N TYR A 218 11.57 36.92 43.01
CA TYR A 218 10.72 35.78 42.62
C TYR A 218 9.25 36.16 42.55
N VAL A 219 8.53 35.60 41.58
CA VAL A 219 7.06 35.64 41.49
C VAL A 219 6.53 34.23 41.67
N ARG A 220 5.94 33.91 42.83
CA ARG A 220 5.46 32.55 43.11
C ARG A 220 4.05 32.52 43.70
N GLY A 221 3.21 31.61 43.24
CA GLY A 221 1.91 31.37 43.87
C GLY A 221 2.12 30.67 45.21
N LEU A 222 2.58 29.42 45.16
CA LEU A 222 2.99 28.63 46.32
C LEU A 222 4.48 28.28 46.22
N SER A 223 5.24 28.51 47.29
CA SER A 223 6.64 28.13 47.40
C SER A 223 6.83 27.23 48.61
N LEU A 224 7.07 25.94 48.36
CA LEU A 224 7.00 24.87 49.34
C LEU A 224 8.34 24.10 49.34
N SER A 225 9.02 24.03 50.48
CA SER A 225 10.31 23.34 50.57
C SER A 225 10.52 22.61 51.89
N ASP A 226 11.34 21.57 51.87
CA ASP A 226 11.83 20.88 53.07
C ASP A 226 10.76 20.06 53.80
N ASN A 227 10.14 19.11 53.09
CA ASN A 227 9.13 18.17 53.60
C ASN A 227 7.78 18.80 53.99
N VAL A 228 7.24 19.67 53.13
CA VAL A 228 5.89 20.21 53.30
C VAL A 228 4.86 19.29 52.65
N ALA A 229 3.80 18.94 53.38
CA ALA A 229 2.66 18.22 52.82
C ALA A 229 1.48 19.17 52.57
N VAL A 230 1.06 19.28 51.31
CA VAL A 230 0.00 20.19 50.88
C VAL A 230 -1.20 19.41 50.35
N ASN A 231 -2.39 19.75 50.83
CA ASN A 231 -3.66 19.29 50.29
C ASN A 231 -4.52 20.50 49.93
N LEU A 232 -4.71 20.77 48.65
CA LEU A 232 -5.52 21.88 48.14
C LEU A 232 -6.96 21.47 47.82
N GLY A 233 -7.36 20.23 48.12
CA GLY A 233 -8.73 19.80 47.93
C GLY A 233 -9.17 19.89 46.46
N ARG A 234 -10.47 20.11 46.23
CA ARG A 234 -11.02 20.27 44.90
C ARG A 234 -11.17 21.75 44.50
N GLY A 235 -10.80 22.09 43.27
CA GLY A 235 -11.15 23.37 42.64
C GLY A 235 -10.35 24.57 43.10
N SER A 236 -9.18 24.35 43.72
CA SER A 236 -8.24 25.42 44.03
C SER A 236 -7.66 26.05 42.74
N GLU A 237 -7.32 27.33 42.80
CA GLU A 237 -6.77 28.11 41.70
C GLU A 237 -5.52 28.88 42.12
N VAL A 238 -4.48 28.84 41.29
CA VAL A 238 -3.22 29.57 41.49
C VAL A 238 -2.91 30.34 40.21
N ASN A 239 -3.01 31.66 40.27
CA ASN A 239 -2.78 32.56 39.15
C ASN A 239 -1.57 33.44 39.45
N ILE A 240 -0.57 33.42 38.56
CA ILE A 240 0.59 34.30 38.63
C ILE A 240 0.76 35.11 37.35
N GLN A 241 1.15 36.37 37.50
CA GLN A 241 1.53 37.24 36.40
C GLN A 241 2.87 37.91 36.70
N SER A 242 3.90 37.51 35.95
CA SER A 242 5.21 38.17 35.99
C SER A 242 5.28 39.28 34.96
N MET A 243 5.47 40.51 35.42
CA MET A 243 5.61 41.72 34.59
C MET A 243 7.00 41.86 33.96
N ARG A 244 7.78 40.77 33.91
CA ARG A 244 9.08 40.73 33.25
C ARG A 244 8.93 41.07 31.76
N ASP A 245 9.90 41.81 31.20
CA ASP A 245 9.98 42.03 29.76
C ASP A 245 10.11 40.68 29.03
N SER A 246 9.08 40.35 28.24
CA SER A 246 8.97 39.14 27.43
C SER A 246 10.08 38.97 26.38
N THR A 247 10.93 39.99 26.15
CA THR A 247 12.01 39.96 25.16
C THR A 247 13.38 39.55 25.73
N MET A 248 13.52 39.45 27.06
CA MET A 248 14.80 39.07 27.69
C MET A 248 15.08 37.57 27.64
N ASP A 249 15.60 37.08 26.51
CA ASP A 249 16.26 35.77 26.41
C ASP A 249 17.75 35.92 26.85
N ASN A 250 18.05 35.70 28.14
CA ASN A 250 19.43 35.87 28.66
C ASN A 250 20.35 34.66 28.40
N GLY A 251 19.95 33.73 27.53
CA GLY A 251 20.81 32.74 26.87
C GLY A 251 21.61 31.75 27.74
N SER A 252 21.61 31.84 29.07
CA SER A 252 22.64 31.15 29.89
C SER A 252 22.21 30.63 31.26
N SER A 253 20.99 30.90 31.75
CA SER A 253 20.50 30.26 32.98
C SER A 253 19.03 29.89 32.90
N ASP A 254 18.73 28.64 33.25
CA ASP A 254 17.39 28.15 33.62
C ASP A 254 16.96 28.71 35.00
N SER A 255 17.30 29.97 35.30
CA SER A 255 16.93 30.67 36.53
C SER A 255 15.46 31.06 36.45
N PHE A 256 14.58 30.14 36.80
CA PHE A 256 13.14 30.35 36.74
C PHE A 256 12.66 31.15 37.95
N THR A 257 12.53 32.46 37.75
CA THR A 257 12.10 33.39 38.80
C THR A 257 10.58 33.43 38.97
N SER A 258 9.79 32.88 38.02
CA SER A 258 8.32 32.92 38.04
C SER A 258 7.68 31.52 37.98
N VAL A 259 6.98 31.09 39.02
CA VAL A 259 6.42 29.73 39.16
C VAL A 259 5.06 29.72 39.88
N GLY A 260 4.03 29.11 39.30
CA GLY A 260 2.72 28.96 39.94
C GLY A 260 2.84 28.21 41.27
N ILE A 261 3.25 26.95 41.23
CA ILE A 261 3.52 26.13 42.42
C ILE A 261 4.92 25.54 42.33
N SER A 262 5.76 25.82 43.33
CA SER A 262 7.10 25.26 43.45
C SER A 262 7.17 24.33 44.65
N LEU A 263 7.53 23.06 44.42
CA LEU A 263 7.74 22.03 45.43
C LEU A 263 9.20 21.59 45.40
N GLY A 264 9.87 21.65 46.55
CA GLY A 264 11.26 21.22 46.70
C GLY A 264 11.47 20.29 47.90
N ASN A 265 12.55 19.52 47.87
CA ASN A 265 13.05 18.70 48.98
C ASN A 265 11.94 17.82 49.59
N THR A 266 11.49 16.80 48.85
CA THR A 266 10.49 15.79 49.27
C THR A 266 9.08 16.31 49.61
N SER A 267 8.80 17.60 49.38
CA SER A 267 7.46 18.15 49.58
C SER A 267 6.42 17.52 48.65
N THR A 268 5.18 17.41 49.12
CA THR A 268 4.08 16.77 48.39
C THR A 268 2.90 17.71 48.20
N LEU A 269 2.22 17.58 47.06
CA LEU A 269 0.97 18.26 46.74
C LEU A 269 -0.10 17.23 46.39
N LYS A 270 -1.29 17.38 46.94
CA LYS A 270 -2.50 16.70 46.53
C LYS A 270 -3.59 17.72 46.16
N ALA A 271 -4.22 17.55 45.00
CA ALA A 271 -5.35 18.37 44.59
C ALA A 271 -6.21 17.66 43.53
N ASP A 272 -7.47 18.07 43.40
CA ASP A 272 -8.39 17.66 42.34
C ASP A 272 -8.91 18.89 41.59
N ALA A 273 -9.05 18.83 40.26
CA ALA A 273 -9.49 19.96 39.44
C ALA A 273 -8.73 21.28 39.75
N LEU A 274 -7.44 21.18 40.06
CA LEU A 274 -6.57 22.32 40.34
C LEU A 274 -6.35 23.11 39.07
N LYS A 275 -6.46 24.44 39.14
CA LYS A 275 -6.14 25.33 38.02
C LYS A 275 -4.89 26.15 38.33
N ILE A 276 -3.89 26.09 37.44
CA ILE A 276 -2.69 26.92 37.52
C ILE A 276 -2.60 27.77 36.26
N THR A 277 -2.51 29.08 36.41
CA THR A 277 -2.25 30.03 35.32
C THR A 277 -0.95 30.74 35.60
N ALA A 278 0.05 30.65 34.71
CA ALA A 278 1.33 31.33 34.87
C ALA A 278 1.75 32.11 33.63
N ILE A 279 1.69 33.45 33.70
CA ILE A 279 2.14 34.33 32.63
C ILE A 279 3.63 34.64 32.82
N ASN A 280 4.43 34.44 31.77
CA ASN A 280 5.89 34.58 31.76
C ASN A 280 6.57 33.70 32.82
N GLY A 281 6.11 32.46 32.97
CA GLY A 281 6.59 31.56 34.02
C GLY A 281 6.20 30.09 33.83
N MET A 282 6.48 29.30 34.85
CA MET A 282 6.14 27.88 34.89
C MET A 282 4.86 27.64 35.70
N GLY A 283 4.12 26.59 35.37
CA GLY A 283 2.93 26.19 36.13
C GLY A 283 3.31 25.48 37.41
N LEU A 284 3.79 24.24 37.28
CA LEU A 284 4.20 23.37 38.38
C LEU A 284 5.69 23.03 38.28
N HIS A 285 6.44 23.27 39.35
CA HIS A 285 7.85 22.91 39.47
C HIS A 285 8.04 21.86 40.57
N LEU A 286 8.59 20.71 40.21
CA LEU A 286 8.93 19.62 41.11
C LEU A 286 10.44 19.47 41.17
N ASP A 287 11.03 19.66 42.35
CA ASP A 287 12.48 19.59 42.56
C ASP A 287 12.87 18.65 43.70
N LYS A 288 14.02 17.97 43.59
CA LYS A 288 14.67 17.17 44.64
C LYS A 288 13.71 16.27 45.43
N GLY A 289 13.13 15.28 44.75
CA GLY A 289 12.26 14.29 45.38
C GLY A 289 10.81 14.75 45.62
N ALA A 290 10.43 15.96 45.19
CA ALA A 290 9.06 16.46 45.32
C ALA A 290 8.04 15.62 44.53
N GLY A 291 6.82 15.50 45.07
CA GLY A 291 5.72 14.76 44.46
C GLY A 291 4.45 15.59 44.30
N ALA A 292 3.71 15.39 43.23
CA ALA A 292 2.37 15.96 43.05
C ALA A 292 1.38 14.91 42.55
N ASP A 293 0.26 14.76 43.25
CA ASP A 293 -0.95 14.08 42.82
C ASP A 293 -1.98 15.16 42.46
N LEU A 294 -2.20 15.38 41.16
CA LEU A 294 -3.14 16.37 40.64
C LEU A 294 -4.53 15.77 40.39
N GLY A 295 -4.77 14.53 40.82
CA GLY A 295 -6.08 13.90 40.79
C GLY A 295 -6.71 13.93 39.40
N VAL A 296 -8.00 14.29 39.33
CA VAL A 296 -8.77 14.35 38.07
C VAL A 296 -9.02 15.76 37.57
N ASN A 297 -8.88 15.97 36.27
CA ASN A 297 -9.29 17.19 35.54
C ASN A 297 -8.60 18.49 35.98
N SER A 298 -7.38 18.40 36.49
CA SER A 298 -6.54 19.58 36.74
C SER A 298 -6.10 20.24 35.42
N GLN A 299 -5.84 21.55 35.47
CA GLN A 299 -5.54 22.39 34.31
C GLN A 299 -4.34 23.29 34.59
N ILE A 300 -3.40 23.33 33.65
CA ILE A 300 -2.21 24.19 33.73
C ILE A 300 -2.10 24.99 32.43
N SER A 301 -2.07 26.31 32.53
CA SER A 301 -1.86 27.22 31.40
C SER A 301 -0.66 28.12 31.63
N THR A 302 0.28 28.14 30.69
CA THR A 302 1.48 28.98 30.79
C THR A 302 1.79 29.72 29.50
N THR A 303 2.39 30.91 29.63
CA THR A 303 2.85 31.71 28.50
C THR A 303 4.26 32.24 28.72
N GLY A 304 4.94 32.61 27.63
CA GLY A 304 6.26 33.25 27.64
C GLY A 304 7.39 32.34 27.15
N ILE A 305 8.57 32.93 26.92
CA ILE A 305 9.78 32.20 26.53
C ILE A 305 10.12 31.17 27.61
N LYS A 306 10.36 29.91 27.22
CA LYS A 306 10.54 28.77 28.15
C LYS A 306 9.37 28.60 29.15
N GLY A 307 8.15 28.91 28.73
CA GLY A 307 6.93 28.63 29.50
C GLY A 307 6.71 27.13 29.64
N TYR A 308 6.91 26.59 30.84
CA TYR A 308 6.74 25.16 31.11
C TYR A 308 5.47 24.89 31.90
N GLY A 309 4.62 24.00 31.41
CA GLY A 309 3.42 23.58 32.15
C GLY A 309 3.83 22.86 33.44
N VAL A 310 4.54 21.74 33.27
CA VAL A 310 5.21 21.02 34.35
C VAL A 310 6.71 21.03 34.08
N TYR A 311 7.50 21.41 35.06
CA TYR A 311 8.95 21.29 35.08
C TYR A 311 9.36 20.33 36.21
N ALA A 312 9.77 19.11 35.85
CA ALA A 312 10.28 18.12 36.80
C ALA A 312 11.81 18.11 36.73
N ALA A 313 12.47 18.42 37.85
CA ALA A 313 13.90 18.64 37.91
C ALA A 313 14.60 17.78 38.96
N ASN A 314 15.87 17.48 38.69
CA ASN A 314 16.78 16.75 39.58
C ASN A 314 16.24 15.34 39.94
N ALA A 315 16.80 14.69 40.97
CA ALA A 315 16.49 13.29 41.27
C ALA A 315 15.15 13.10 41.98
N SER A 316 14.41 12.09 41.55
CA SER A 316 13.24 11.47 42.20
C SER A 316 11.94 12.29 42.23
N ALA A 317 11.75 13.23 41.30
CA ALA A 317 10.47 13.95 41.19
C ALA A 317 9.32 13.00 40.77
N LYS A 318 8.10 13.23 41.27
CA LYS A 318 6.92 12.40 40.96
C LYS A 318 5.70 13.23 40.57
N LEU A 319 5.00 12.81 39.53
CA LEU A 319 3.72 13.39 39.12
C LEU A 319 2.72 12.29 38.82
N GLU A 320 1.53 12.37 39.41
CA GLU A 320 0.37 11.53 39.10
C GLU A 320 -0.81 12.44 38.74
N ALA A 321 -1.51 12.14 37.65
CA ALA A 321 -2.72 12.86 37.24
C ALA A 321 -3.58 12.02 36.29
N SER A 322 -4.86 12.38 36.14
CA SER A 322 -5.75 11.82 35.11
C SER A 322 -6.64 12.93 34.54
N GLY A 323 -6.83 12.98 33.22
CA GLY A 323 -7.52 14.09 32.57
C GLY A 323 -6.81 15.44 32.72
N LEU A 324 -5.49 15.45 32.95
CA LEU A 324 -4.70 16.68 33.09
C LEU A 324 -4.68 17.42 31.76
N THR A 325 -5.06 18.71 31.76
CA THR A 325 -4.94 19.56 30.56
C THR A 325 -3.81 20.57 30.74
N ILE A 326 -2.81 20.53 29.87
CA ILE A 326 -1.71 21.49 29.84
C ILE A 326 -1.78 22.30 28.54
N SER A 327 -1.73 23.62 28.63
CA SER A 327 -1.65 24.53 27.48
C SER A 327 -0.47 25.49 27.65
N THR A 328 0.52 25.43 26.77
CA THR A 328 1.68 26.32 26.83
C THR A 328 1.91 27.09 25.54
N GLU A 329 2.32 28.35 25.67
CA GLU A 329 2.58 29.24 24.53
C GLU A 329 3.90 30.01 24.72
N GLY A 330 4.79 29.91 23.73
CA GLY A 330 6.03 30.69 23.68
C GLY A 330 7.20 29.95 23.05
N LYS A 331 8.24 30.69 22.70
CA LYS A 331 9.48 30.12 22.17
C LYS A 331 10.13 29.19 23.20
N ASN A 332 10.56 28.00 22.78
CA ASN A 332 11.08 26.93 23.66
C ASN A 332 10.11 26.51 24.78
N ALA A 333 8.81 26.81 24.67
CA ALA A 333 7.82 26.36 25.66
C ALA A 333 7.70 24.83 25.67
N SER A 334 7.30 24.25 26.78
CA SER A 334 7.08 22.80 26.87
C SER A 334 5.91 22.46 27.77
N GLY A 335 5.07 21.52 27.37
CA GLY A 335 3.93 21.11 28.17
C GLY A 335 4.42 20.40 29.43
N LEU A 336 5.26 19.40 29.21
CA LEU A 336 6.01 18.71 30.23
C LEU A 336 7.49 18.77 29.86
N TYR A 337 8.28 19.38 30.74
CA TYR A 337 9.73 19.42 30.65
C TYR A 337 10.33 18.66 31.81
N ASN A 338 11.11 17.63 31.50
CA ASN A 338 11.72 16.78 32.49
C ASN A 338 13.24 16.84 32.34
N ASN A 339 13.92 17.19 33.43
CA ASN A 339 15.33 17.47 33.49
C ASN A 339 15.96 16.81 34.72
N GLY A 340 16.02 15.49 34.69
CA GLY A 340 16.43 14.66 35.81
C GLY A 340 15.64 13.37 35.89
N ALA A 341 15.85 12.64 36.98
CA ALA A 341 15.15 11.39 37.23
C ALA A 341 13.78 11.64 37.83
N SER A 342 12.74 11.15 37.16
CA SER A 342 11.38 11.32 37.62
C SER A 342 10.46 10.20 37.16
N THR A 343 9.37 10.03 37.89
CA THR A 343 8.28 9.11 37.56
C THR A 343 7.03 9.92 37.31
N ILE A 344 6.54 9.93 36.08
CA ILE A 344 5.37 10.71 35.68
C ILE A 344 4.30 9.78 35.12
N ASP A 345 3.15 9.72 35.78
CA ASP A 345 1.97 9.01 35.29
C ASP A 345 0.86 10.02 34.98
N LEU A 346 0.53 10.17 33.70
CA LEU A 346 -0.55 11.06 33.25
C LEU A 346 -1.90 10.34 33.16
N GLY A 347 -1.98 9.09 33.62
CA GLY A 347 -3.23 8.35 33.74
C GLY A 347 -3.93 8.21 32.39
N THR A 348 -5.24 8.47 32.36
CA THR A 348 -6.05 8.39 31.13
C THR A 348 -6.60 9.75 30.70
N ASN A 349 -6.77 9.97 29.39
CA ASN A 349 -7.40 11.15 28.80
C ASN A 349 -6.74 12.51 29.10
N SER A 350 -5.44 12.52 29.43
CA SER A 350 -4.69 13.77 29.57
C SER A 350 -4.46 14.43 28.20
N LYS A 351 -4.33 15.76 28.18
CA LYS A 351 -4.15 16.57 26.97
C LYS A 351 -3.04 17.59 27.16
N ILE A 352 -2.12 17.65 26.22
CA ILE A 352 -1.05 18.64 26.17
C ILE A 352 -1.14 19.39 24.84
N THR A 353 -1.24 20.71 24.89
CA THR A 353 -1.21 21.59 23.72
C THR A 353 -0.07 22.59 23.90
N THR A 354 0.85 22.65 22.94
CA THR A 354 1.98 23.57 23.00
C THR A 354 2.17 24.32 21.69
N THR A 355 2.46 25.61 21.80
CA THR A 355 2.57 26.52 20.66
C THR A 355 3.82 27.38 20.79
N GLY A 356 4.61 27.48 19.71
CA GLY A 356 5.81 28.32 19.66
C GLY A 356 6.97 27.69 18.89
N GLU A 357 7.91 28.51 18.45
CA GLU A 357 9.16 28.04 17.83
C GLU A 357 9.96 27.17 18.82
N SER A 358 10.43 26.01 18.35
CA SER A 358 11.16 25.01 19.14
C SER A 358 10.43 24.55 20.41
N ALA A 359 9.10 24.68 20.44
CA ALA A 359 8.26 24.18 21.54
C ALA A 359 8.20 22.64 21.53
N ALA A 360 7.91 22.02 22.67
CA ALA A 360 7.73 20.57 22.74
C ALA A 360 6.47 20.21 23.51
N GLY A 361 5.77 19.15 23.14
CA GLY A 361 4.67 18.63 23.95
C GLY A 361 5.24 18.05 25.25
N ILE A 362 6.11 17.07 25.06
CA ILE A 362 6.89 16.41 26.11
C ILE A 362 8.36 16.49 25.72
N LYS A 363 9.20 16.96 26.65
CA LYS A 363 10.65 17.00 26.50
C LYS A 363 11.31 16.33 27.70
N GLN A 364 11.99 15.21 27.46
CA GLN A 364 12.77 14.50 28.48
C GLN A 364 14.25 14.61 28.15
N ILE A 365 15.00 15.33 28.97
CA ILE A 365 16.42 15.57 28.79
C ILE A 365 17.20 15.38 30.10
N VAL A 366 18.53 15.32 29.99
CA VAL A 366 19.45 15.29 31.14
C VAL A 366 20.42 16.45 31.04
N ASN A 367 20.61 17.18 32.14
CA ASN A 367 21.74 18.08 32.31
C ASN A 367 23.01 17.31 32.70
N ASN A 368 24.13 17.63 32.04
CA ASN A 368 25.45 16.96 32.03
C ASN A 368 26.14 16.69 33.39
N ASN A 369 25.51 16.97 34.53
CA ASN A 369 26.10 16.85 35.88
C ASN A 369 25.59 15.65 36.71
N MET A 370 24.71 14.79 36.18
CA MET A 370 24.15 13.64 36.92
C MET A 370 24.33 12.32 36.15
N ALA A 371 25.58 11.92 35.94
CA ALA A 371 25.98 10.78 35.11
C ALA A 371 25.60 9.37 35.64
N SER A 372 24.83 9.24 36.73
CA SER A 372 24.49 7.94 37.33
C SER A 372 22.98 7.64 37.40
N VAL A 373 22.13 8.43 36.73
CA VAL A 373 20.66 8.42 36.99
C VAL A 373 19.80 8.20 35.72
N TYR A 374 20.39 7.62 34.67
CA TYR A 374 19.76 7.48 33.35
C TYR A 374 18.62 6.45 33.27
N ASP A 375 18.56 5.48 34.19
CA ASP A 375 17.57 4.38 34.16
C ASP A 375 16.26 4.68 34.92
N TYR A 376 16.10 5.88 35.50
CA TYR A 376 14.99 6.19 36.43
C TYR A 376 13.94 7.17 35.89
N THR A 377 14.15 7.72 34.70
CA THR A 377 13.18 8.63 34.09
C THR A 377 12.10 7.85 33.35
N THR A 378 10.87 7.92 33.82
CA THR A 378 9.72 7.18 33.26
C THR A 378 8.53 8.09 33.06
N LEU A 379 7.87 7.97 31.91
CA LEU A 379 6.57 8.58 31.67
C LEU A 379 5.60 7.53 31.11
N SER A 380 4.39 7.46 31.69
CA SER A 380 3.30 6.62 31.20
C SER A 380 2.03 7.43 30.96
N ALA A 381 1.27 7.05 29.94
CA ALA A 381 -0.08 7.56 29.73
C ALA A 381 -0.93 6.62 28.85
N ASP A 382 -2.24 6.63 29.08
CA ASP A 382 -3.27 6.05 28.21
C ASP A 382 -4.14 7.16 27.62
N LYS A 383 -4.48 7.08 26.33
CA LYS A 383 -5.32 8.08 25.65
C LYS A 383 -4.81 9.52 25.79
N LEU A 384 -3.49 9.69 25.84
CA LEU A 384 -2.86 11.00 25.85
C LEU A 384 -3.04 11.67 24.49
N THR A 385 -3.46 12.93 24.48
CA THR A 385 -3.43 13.77 23.27
C THR A 385 -2.35 14.82 23.39
N VAL A 386 -1.37 14.81 22.50
CA VAL A 386 -0.34 15.85 22.40
C VAL A 386 -0.49 16.58 21.07
N ASN A 387 -0.66 17.90 21.10
CA ASN A 387 -0.76 18.74 19.91
C ASN A 387 0.27 19.87 19.97
N THR A 388 1.21 19.88 19.03
CA THR A 388 2.29 20.87 18.99
C THR A 388 2.28 21.67 17.70
N GLN A 389 2.46 22.98 17.84
CA GLN A 389 2.49 23.94 16.73
C GLN A 389 3.71 24.85 16.83
N GLY A 390 4.33 25.12 15.69
CA GLY A 390 5.50 25.99 15.58
C GLY A 390 6.65 25.29 14.85
N ASN A 391 7.56 26.09 14.30
CA ASN A 391 8.72 25.55 13.60
C ASN A 391 9.60 24.76 14.56
N GLN A 392 10.08 23.58 14.14
CA GLN A 392 10.87 22.67 14.98
C GLN A 392 10.16 22.22 16.27
N ALA A 393 8.81 22.25 16.30
CA ALA A 393 8.05 21.90 17.49
C ALA A 393 7.56 20.44 17.52
N ASN A 394 8.38 19.52 18.05
CA ASN A 394 8.04 18.10 18.12
C ASN A 394 7.02 17.77 19.23
N ALA A 395 6.23 16.71 19.05
CA ALA A 395 5.30 16.26 20.08
C ALA A 395 6.03 15.60 21.26
N LEU A 396 7.02 14.77 20.97
CA LEU A 396 7.87 14.10 21.94
C LEU A 396 9.35 14.23 21.56
N ILE A 397 10.15 14.74 22.49
CA ILE A 397 11.63 14.80 22.38
C ILE A 397 12.22 14.05 23.58
N MET A 398 13.13 13.12 23.32
CA MET A 398 13.80 12.36 24.37
C MET A 398 15.31 12.28 24.11
N SER A 399 16.10 12.55 25.16
CA SER A 399 17.53 12.21 25.23
C SER A 399 17.88 11.27 26.39
N THR A 400 16.88 10.81 27.15
CA THR A 400 17.03 9.81 28.22
C THR A 400 15.69 9.14 28.54
N GLY A 401 15.74 8.09 29.35
CA GLY A 401 14.59 7.53 30.04
C GLY A 401 13.71 6.66 29.16
N LYS A 402 12.54 6.34 29.71
CA LYS A 402 11.51 5.50 29.11
C LYS A 402 10.18 6.22 29.01
N VAL A 403 9.54 6.17 27.85
CA VAL A 403 8.16 6.64 27.62
C VAL A 403 7.29 5.48 27.17
N ASN A 404 6.14 5.30 27.81
CA ASN A 404 5.14 4.28 27.47
C ASN A 404 3.79 4.96 27.18
N LEU A 405 3.37 4.99 25.92
CA LEU A 405 2.10 5.60 25.51
C LEU A 405 1.19 4.54 24.90
N ARG A 406 -0.05 4.49 25.36
CA ARG A 406 -1.09 3.57 24.83
C ARG A 406 -2.28 4.37 24.32
N ASN A 407 -2.91 3.92 23.23
CA ASN A 407 -4.13 4.53 22.67
C ASN A 407 -4.03 6.05 22.47
N SER A 408 -2.83 6.57 22.24
CA SER A 408 -2.53 8.00 22.31
C SER A 408 -2.53 8.64 20.93
N THR A 409 -2.65 9.95 20.87
CA THR A 409 -2.57 10.74 19.63
C THR A 409 -1.51 11.81 19.79
N LEU A 410 -0.47 11.75 18.97
CA LEU A 410 0.62 12.73 18.96
C LEU A 410 0.61 13.45 17.62
N ILE A 411 0.53 14.77 17.65
CA ILE A 411 0.42 15.63 16.48
C ILE A 411 1.50 16.70 16.56
N SER A 412 2.32 16.82 15.51
CA SER A 412 3.21 17.97 15.29
C SER A 412 2.91 18.59 13.93
N GLN A 413 2.60 19.88 13.89
CA GLN A 413 2.17 20.54 12.65
C GLN A 413 3.30 20.85 11.67
N ASN A 414 4.49 21.23 12.18
CA ASN A 414 5.59 21.78 11.37
C ASN A 414 6.95 21.14 11.72
N ALA A 415 6.96 20.02 12.44
CA ALA A 415 8.14 19.26 12.81
C ALA A 415 7.77 17.78 12.93
N GLY A 416 8.70 16.94 13.39
CA GLY A 416 8.41 15.52 13.56
C GLY A 416 7.61 15.20 14.81
N THR A 417 6.87 14.09 14.80
CA THR A 417 6.06 13.72 15.97
C THR A 417 6.96 13.25 17.11
N ILE A 418 7.83 12.25 16.87
CA ILE A 418 8.72 11.66 17.87
C ILE A 418 10.18 11.82 17.44
N LEU A 419 11.01 12.37 18.33
CA LEU A 419 12.45 12.48 18.17
C LEU A 419 13.17 11.83 19.36
N LEU A 420 13.86 10.72 19.12
CA LEU A 420 14.77 10.11 20.08
C LEU A 420 16.21 10.43 19.67
N LYS A 421 16.94 11.12 20.53
CA LYS A 421 18.32 11.52 20.30
C LYS A 421 19.10 11.41 21.61
N ASN A 422 19.84 10.33 21.74
CA ASN A 422 20.80 10.14 22.80
C ASN A 422 22.01 11.07 22.59
N GLU A 423 22.19 12.02 23.51
CA GLU A 423 23.31 12.96 23.48
C GLU A 423 24.45 12.54 24.44
N GLN A 424 24.33 11.38 25.09
CA GLN A 424 25.26 10.87 26.10
C GLN A 424 25.60 9.40 25.85
N SER A 425 26.89 9.01 25.86
CA SER A 425 27.31 7.66 25.46
C SER A 425 26.62 6.50 26.22
N ASP A 426 26.23 6.73 27.47
CA ASP A 426 25.72 5.68 28.37
C ASP A 426 24.20 5.76 28.64
N ALA A 427 23.51 6.78 28.13
CA ALA A 427 22.07 6.92 28.38
C ALA A 427 21.26 5.98 27.47
N LYS A 428 20.21 5.37 28.04
CA LYS A 428 19.21 4.64 27.25
C LYS A 428 18.03 5.55 26.98
N VAL A 429 17.57 5.58 25.73
CA VAL A 429 16.41 6.36 25.29
C VAL A 429 15.40 5.40 24.69
N VAL A 430 14.31 5.10 25.40
CA VAL A 430 13.36 4.06 25.01
C VAL A 430 11.95 4.64 24.94
N ALA A 431 11.30 4.51 23.79
CA ALA A 431 9.88 4.83 23.64
C ALA A 431 9.09 3.58 23.20
N GLU A 432 8.03 3.27 23.93
CA GLU A 432 7.05 2.23 23.58
C GLU A 432 5.71 2.90 23.28
N ILE A 433 5.25 2.77 22.04
CA ILE A 433 4.06 3.41 21.50
C ILE A 433 3.10 2.32 21.03
N ILE A 434 1.95 2.21 21.67
CA ILE A 434 1.01 1.10 21.45
C ILE A 434 -0.34 1.66 21.00
N ASP A 435 -0.91 1.12 19.92
CA ASP A 435 -2.24 1.44 19.39
C ASP A 435 -2.49 2.96 19.22
N SER A 436 -1.45 3.69 18.81
CA SER A 436 -1.44 5.15 18.82
C SER A 436 -1.43 5.76 17.42
N GLN A 437 -1.90 7.00 17.32
CA GLN A 437 -1.89 7.79 16.09
C GLN A 437 -0.75 8.80 16.12
N LEU A 438 0.10 8.75 15.10
CA LEU A 438 1.23 9.65 14.92
C LEU A 438 1.01 10.50 13.67
N ILE A 439 0.83 11.80 13.84
CA ILE A 439 0.57 12.74 12.75
C ILE A 439 1.68 13.77 12.72
N SER A 440 2.34 13.88 11.57
CA SER A 440 3.41 14.83 11.33
C SER A 440 3.06 15.70 10.12
N GLY A 441 3.35 16.99 10.22
CA GLY A 441 3.49 17.89 9.07
C GLY A 441 4.94 18.35 8.86
N GLY A 442 5.90 17.67 9.49
CA GLY A 442 7.34 17.94 9.42
C GLY A 442 8.10 17.05 8.44
N ASN A 443 9.36 16.74 8.77
CA ASN A 443 10.24 15.89 7.95
C ASN A 443 10.26 14.43 8.41
N TYR A 444 9.64 14.07 9.53
CA TYR A 444 9.54 12.69 9.96
C TYR A 444 8.28 12.43 10.80
N ILE A 445 7.73 11.21 10.78
CA ILE A 445 6.70 10.83 11.77
C ILE A 445 7.43 10.46 13.06
N ALA A 446 8.33 9.50 13.00
CA ALA A 446 9.11 9.08 14.15
C ALA A 446 10.57 8.82 13.76
N SER A 447 11.49 9.24 14.63
CA SER A 447 12.92 9.11 14.37
C SER A 447 13.73 8.69 15.60
N ALA A 448 14.72 7.82 15.38
CA ALA A 448 15.74 7.42 16.34
C ALA A 448 17.13 7.73 15.76
N GLN A 449 17.81 8.76 16.28
CA GLN A 449 18.93 9.41 15.60
C GLN A 449 20.31 9.17 16.23
N SER A 450 20.44 8.14 17.06
CA SER A 450 21.71 7.85 17.74
C SER A 450 21.71 6.46 18.35
N ALA A 451 22.90 5.91 18.58
CA ALA A 451 23.10 4.70 19.37
C ALA A 451 22.45 4.84 20.77
N GLY A 452 21.80 3.78 21.23
CA GLY A 452 21.03 3.75 22.49
C GLY A 452 19.61 4.30 22.39
N SER A 453 19.22 4.91 21.25
CA SER A 453 17.84 5.30 20.97
C SER A 453 17.05 4.13 20.38
N THR A 454 16.03 3.69 21.10
CA THR A 454 15.15 2.57 20.72
C THR A 454 13.69 3.01 20.73
N LEU A 455 13.03 2.86 19.58
CA LEU A 455 11.60 3.09 19.43
C LEU A 455 10.89 1.77 19.11
N SER A 456 9.88 1.43 19.90
CA SER A 456 8.96 0.32 19.61
C SER A 456 7.57 0.87 19.33
N ILE A 457 7.00 0.52 18.18
CA ILE A 457 5.64 0.83 17.78
C ILE A 457 4.88 -0.48 17.60
N GLN A 458 3.76 -0.64 18.29
CA GLN A 458 2.91 -1.82 18.17
C GLN A 458 1.46 -1.38 17.88
N GLY A 459 0.94 -1.75 16.72
CA GLY A 459 -0.38 -1.29 16.29
C GLY A 459 -0.42 0.20 15.92
N GLY A 460 -1.60 0.68 15.55
CA GLY A 460 -1.84 2.10 15.26
C GLY A 460 -1.43 2.53 13.85
N GLN A 461 -1.31 3.85 13.66
CA GLN A 461 -1.05 4.44 12.34
C GLN A 461 -0.17 5.69 12.39
N GLY A 462 0.65 5.85 11.35
CA GLY A 462 1.46 7.02 11.06
C GLY A 462 1.01 7.72 9.79
N ARG A 463 0.92 9.04 9.81
CA ARG A 463 0.58 9.86 8.64
C ARG A 463 1.49 11.08 8.49
N LEU A 464 2.04 11.25 7.30
CA LEU A 464 2.78 12.44 6.87
C LEU A 464 2.38 12.76 5.42
N ASP A 465 1.58 13.81 5.21
CA ASP A 465 1.01 14.08 3.88
C ASP A 465 1.96 14.81 2.93
N LYS A 466 2.88 15.60 3.46
CA LYS A 466 3.82 16.42 2.68
C LYS A 466 5.10 16.67 3.46
N ALA A 467 6.22 16.78 2.75
CA ALA A 467 7.44 17.30 3.33
C ALA A 467 7.24 18.76 3.75
N PHE A 468 7.85 19.16 4.87
CA PHE A 468 7.78 20.54 5.33
C PHE A 468 8.63 21.51 4.47
N ASN A 469 9.72 21.01 3.88
CA ASN A 469 10.61 21.77 3.02
C ASN A 469 11.19 20.88 1.91
N ASP A 470 11.04 21.29 0.65
CA ASP A 470 11.55 20.58 -0.55
C ASP A 470 13.08 20.41 -0.58
N GLN A 471 13.82 21.08 0.31
CA GLN A 471 15.28 20.98 0.38
C GLN A 471 15.81 19.84 1.26
N LEU A 472 14.99 19.25 2.13
CA LEU A 472 15.41 18.15 2.99
C LEU A 472 14.52 16.92 2.77
N PRO A 473 15.10 15.72 2.70
CA PRO A 473 14.31 14.51 2.57
C PRO A 473 13.40 14.33 3.80
N ALA A 474 12.16 13.90 3.53
CA ALA A 474 11.19 13.57 4.56
C ALA A 474 11.00 12.05 4.65
N TYR A 475 10.66 11.58 5.84
CA TYR A 475 10.64 10.17 6.18
C TYR A 475 9.36 9.79 6.96
N GLY A 476 8.85 8.58 6.80
CA GLY A 476 7.87 8.04 7.74
C GLY A 476 8.56 7.65 9.04
N LEU A 477 9.27 6.53 9.00
CA LEU A 477 10.15 6.03 10.06
C LEU A 477 11.60 6.25 9.66
N TRP A 478 12.38 6.91 10.53
CA TRP A 478 13.77 7.22 10.23
C TRP A 478 14.72 6.86 11.37
N ALA A 479 15.57 5.86 11.15
CA ALA A 479 16.67 5.53 12.04
C ALA A 479 18.00 6.01 11.42
N THR A 480 18.87 6.59 12.25
CA THR A 480 20.23 6.98 11.85
C THR A 480 21.22 6.83 13.01
N ASP A 481 22.51 6.75 12.67
CA ASP A 481 23.64 6.83 13.60
C ASP A 481 23.57 5.82 14.77
N GLY A 482 23.16 4.58 14.46
CA GLY A 482 22.99 3.49 15.43
C GLY A 482 21.63 3.41 16.11
N GLY A 483 20.67 4.26 15.75
CA GLY A 483 19.29 4.20 16.24
C GLY A 483 18.57 2.90 15.85
N THR A 484 17.57 2.50 16.65
CA THR A 484 16.78 1.28 16.40
C THR A 484 15.29 1.57 16.43
N ILE A 485 14.54 1.12 15.42
CA ILE A 485 13.08 1.20 15.38
C ILE A 485 12.49 -0.19 15.13
N THR A 486 11.52 -0.62 15.93
CA THR A 486 10.72 -1.81 15.68
C THR A 486 9.27 -1.39 15.47
N ALA A 487 8.67 -1.75 14.36
CA ALA A 487 7.26 -1.49 14.05
C ALA A 487 6.53 -2.82 13.79
N THR A 488 5.53 -3.13 14.61
CA THR A 488 4.70 -4.34 14.50
C THR A 488 3.25 -3.95 14.30
N ASP A 489 2.55 -4.58 13.36
CA ASP A 489 1.13 -4.32 13.07
C ASP A 489 0.82 -2.84 12.75
N PHE A 490 1.76 -2.14 12.11
CA PHE A 490 1.69 -0.69 11.92
C PHE A 490 1.30 -0.31 10.49
N THR A 491 0.40 0.67 10.37
CA THR A 491 0.05 1.27 9.07
C THR A 491 0.75 2.62 8.91
N LEU A 492 1.60 2.73 7.89
CA LEU A 492 2.32 3.94 7.53
C LEU A 492 1.80 4.49 6.20
N ASN A 493 1.30 5.73 6.22
CA ASN A 493 0.87 6.45 5.02
C ASN A 493 1.72 7.71 4.85
N THR A 494 2.46 7.77 3.75
CA THR A 494 3.27 8.93 3.37
C THR A 494 2.80 9.50 2.04
N GLY A 495 2.81 10.83 1.95
CA GLY A 495 2.50 11.54 0.72
C GLY A 495 3.67 11.57 -0.27
N ASP A 496 3.56 12.47 -1.23
CA ASP A 496 4.54 12.66 -2.29
C ASP A 496 5.89 13.20 -1.75
N GLY A 497 7.00 12.80 -2.36
CA GLY A 497 8.37 13.15 -1.96
C GLY A 497 8.87 12.58 -0.61
N ILE A 498 8.17 11.63 0.03
CA ILE A 498 8.51 11.10 1.35
C ILE A 498 8.92 9.61 1.28
N ILE A 499 10.08 9.25 1.82
CA ILE A 499 10.46 7.84 2.00
C ILE A 499 9.67 7.23 3.15
N GLY A 500 9.02 6.09 2.95
CA GLY A 500 8.28 5.40 4.02
C GLY A 500 9.18 5.05 5.20
N VAL A 501 10.13 4.13 5.00
CA VAL A 501 11.04 3.62 6.03
C VAL A 501 12.49 3.83 5.60
N SER A 502 13.30 4.43 6.46
CA SER A 502 14.70 4.74 6.15
C SER A 502 15.65 4.40 7.29
N ALA A 503 16.67 3.60 7.01
CA ALA A 503 17.78 3.31 7.92
C ALA A 503 19.10 3.80 7.33
N THR A 504 19.80 4.67 8.05
CA THR A 504 21.09 5.24 7.64
C THR A 504 22.18 5.07 8.69
N ASN A 505 23.46 5.13 8.31
CA ASN A 505 24.62 5.20 9.20
C ASN A 505 24.64 4.15 10.34
N GLY A 506 24.47 2.87 10.03
CA GLY A 506 24.59 1.78 11.02
C GLY A 506 23.38 1.60 11.92
N SER A 507 22.21 2.09 11.50
CA SER A 507 20.95 1.97 12.23
C SER A 507 20.14 0.73 11.82
N ASN A 508 19.16 0.36 12.64
CA ASN A 508 18.36 -0.84 12.45
C ASN A 508 16.86 -0.52 12.44
N ILE A 509 16.11 -1.05 11.48
CA ILE A 509 14.65 -1.04 11.50
C ILE A 509 14.11 -2.46 11.31
N THR A 510 13.17 -2.86 12.16
CA THR A 510 12.48 -4.15 12.08
C THR A 510 10.99 -3.96 11.87
N LEU A 511 10.44 -4.60 10.83
CA LEU A 511 9.02 -4.62 10.49
C LEU A 511 8.43 -6.00 10.80
N ALA A 512 7.31 -6.07 11.49
CA ALA A 512 6.70 -7.35 11.86
C ALA A 512 5.16 -7.35 11.81
N GLY A 513 4.58 -8.54 11.85
CA GLY A 513 3.13 -8.71 11.89
C GLY A 513 2.45 -8.26 10.60
N THR A 514 1.30 -7.61 10.70
CA THR A 514 0.55 -7.06 9.56
C THR A 514 0.92 -5.60 9.33
N SER A 515 1.91 -5.35 8.47
CA SER A 515 2.43 -4.00 8.22
C SER A 515 2.02 -3.47 6.84
N VAL A 516 1.59 -2.20 6.80
CA VAL A 516 1.23 -1.52 5.55
C VAL A 516 2.12 -0.30 5.38
N ILE A 517 2.80 -0.20 4.24
CA ILE A 517 3.64 0.94 3.88
C ILE A 517 3.14 1.48 2.55
N ASN A 518 2.39 2.57 2.61
CA ASN A 518 1.92 3.29 1.43
C ASN A 518 2.78 4.52 1.22
N SER A 519 3.71 4.45 0.27
CA SER A 519 4.54 5.58 -0.15
C SER A 519 4.17 6.04 -1.55
N LEU A 520 3.97 7.34 -1.73
CA LEU A 520 3.60 7.96 -3.00
C LEU A 520 4.72 8.84 -3.57
N SER A 521 5.98 8.59 -3.21
CA SER A 521 7.08 9.55 -3.36
C SER A 521 7.70 9.73 -4.74
N SER A 522 7.26 10.71 -5.52
CA SER A 522 7.98 11.10 -6.72
C SER A 522 9.25 11.92 -6.40
N ASN A 523 10.38 11.59 -7.06
CA ASN A 523 11.57 12.45 -7.24
C ASN A 523 12.45 12.83 -6.02
N LEU A 524 13.09 11.89 -5.31
CA LEU A 524 14.07 12.27 -4.27
C LEU A 524 15.55 12.32 -4.71
N PHE A 525 15.92 11.81 -5.90
CA PHE A 525 17.34 11.66 -6.29
C PHE A 525 17.73 12.12 -7.70
N GLY A 526 16.88 12.84 -8.43
CA GLY A 526 17.24 13.39 -9.75
C GLY A 526 17.51 12.36 -10.86
N THR A 527 17.27 11.08 -10.57
CA THR A 527 17.15 9.97 -11.52
C THR A 527 15.70 9.48 -11.49
N GLN A 528 15.15 9.12 -12.65
CA GLN A 528 13.71 8.95 -12.92
C GLN A 528 12.89 8.18 -11.85
N THR A 529 11.72 8.74 -11.51
CA THR A 529 10.42 8.09 -11.25
C THR A 529 10.18 7.08 -10.11
N ASP A 530 11.03 6.90 -9.10
CA ASP A 530 10.73 5.92 -8.03
C ASP A 530 10.07 6.51 -6.76
N ASN A 531 8.84 6.04 -6.49
CA ASN A 531 8.17 6.08 -5.18
C ASN A 531 8.90 5.16 -4.20
N ILE A 532 9.88 5.64 -3.44
CA ILE A 532 10.63 4.79 -2.48
C ILE A 532 9.79 4.51 -1.24
N ALA A 533 9.51 3.24 -0.98
CA ALA A 533 8.84 2.77 0.24
C ALA A 533 9.85 2.47 1.35
N ILE A 534 10.95 1.79 1.03
CA ILE A 534 11.95 1.34 2.01
C ILE A 534 13.36 1.60 1.46
N SER A 535 14.19 2.27 2.26
CA SER A 535 15.56 2.65 1.89
C SER A 535 16.56 2.33 3.01
N ALA A 536 17.54 1.48 2.73
CA ALA A 536 18.67 1.21 3.62
C ALA A 536 19.97 1.75 2.99
N ILE A 537 20.69 2.63 3.69
CA ILE A 537 21.90 3.30 3.15
C ILE A 537 23.04 3.27 4.16
N GLY A 538 24.23 2.89 3.69
CA GLY A 538 25.48 2.96 4.44
C GLY A 538 25.79 1.71 5.25
N ASN A 539 27.08 1.56 5.57
CA ASN A 539 27.61 0.36 6.20
C ASN A 539 26.87 0.05 7.51
N ASN A 540 26.50 -1.23 7.68
CA ASN A 540 25.80 -1.79 8.83
C ASN A 540 24.38 -1.27 9.07
N SER A 541 23.81 -0.49 8.14
CA SER A 541 22.37 -0.17 8.20
C SER A 541 21.57 -1.40 7.79
N VAL A 542 20.61 -1.81 8.61
CA VAL A 542 19.78 -3.00 8.34
C VAL A 542 18.32 -2.64 8.44
N ILE A 543 17.55 -3.04 7.44
CA ILE A 543 16.10 -3.10 7.52
C ILE A 543 15.69 -4.56 7.38
N SER A 544 14.99 -5.09 8.37
CA SER A 544 14.48 -6.47 8.34
C SER A 544 12.97 -6.49 8.46
N GLY A 545 12.33 -7.50 7.87
CA GLY A 545 10.88 -7.62 7.87
C GLY A 545 10.42 -9.07 7.87
N SER A 546 9.45 -9.42 8.72
CA SER A 546 8.78 -10.73 8.66
C SER A 546 7.31 -10.66 9.05
N GLY A 547 6.41 -11.01 8.13
CA GLY A 547 4.96 -10.94 8.36
C GLY A 547 4.14 -10.80 7.08
N ILE A 548 2.88 -10.41 7.24
CA ILE A 548 2.00 -10.06 6.10
C ILE A 548 2.23 -8.59 5.80
N MET A 549 2.77 -8.29 4.61
CA MET A 549 3.16 -6.92 4.26
C MET A 549 2.48 -6.44 2.99
N ALA A 550 1.94 -5.23 3.04
CA ALA A 550 1.51 -4.50 1.85
C ALA A 550 2.43 -3.30 1.66
N ILE A 551 3.37 -3.41 0.72
CA ILE A 551 4.37 -2.39 0.42
C ILE A 551 4.04 -1.80 -0.94
N ASN A 552 3.79 -0.49 -0.96
CA ASN A 552 3.59 0.28 -2.18
C ASN A 552 4.70 1.31 -2.33
N GLY A 553 5.65 1.00 -3.21
CA GLY A 553 6.85 1.74 -3.53
C GLY A 553 8.08 0.84 -3.66
N ALA A 554 9.13 1.37 -4.28
CA ALA A 554 10.39 0.71 -4.52
C ALA A 554 11.16 0.41 -3.22
N LEU A 555 11.98 -0.63 -3.31
CA LEU A 555 12.96 -1.02 -2.31
C LEU A 555 14.35 -0.54 -2.75
N THR A 556 15.15 -0.02 -1.84
CA THR A 556 16.53 0.40 -2.16
C THR A 556 17.49 0.00 -1.05
N ALA A 557 18.62 -0.60 -1.43
CA ALA A 557 19.73 -0.87 -0.53
C ALA A 557 21.05 -0.39 -1.18
N GLN A 558 21.83 0.39 -0.43
CA GLN A 558 23.05 1.02 -0.94
C GLN A 558 24.20 0.96 0.08
N ASP A 559 25.45 0.95 -0.42
CA ASP A 559 26.66 1.15 0.37
C ASP A 559 26.79 0.14 1.54
N SER A 560 26.65 -1.15 1.23
CA SER A 560 26.71 -2.28 2.17
C SER A 560 25.62 -2.31 3.25
N ALA A 561 24.51 -1.59 3.03
CA ALA A 561 23.29 -1.76 3.82
C ALA A 561 22.55 -3.04 3.42
N SER A 562 21.81 -3.65 4.36
CA SER A 562 20.99 -4.84 4.11
C SER A 562 19.50 -4.57 4.25
N LEU A 563 18.72 -5.12 3.32
CA LEU A 563 17.27 -5.16 3.34
C LEU A 563 16.80 -6.61 3.22
N ASP A 564 16.28 -7.16 4.31
CA ASP A 564 15.92 -8.57 4.44
C ASP A 564 14.41 -8.73 4.73
N LEU A 565 13.61 -9.11 3.74
CA LEU A 565 12.16 -9.21 3.87
C LEU A 565 11.65 -10.64 3.66
N THR A 566 10.90 -11.14 4.63
CA THR A 566 10.10 -12.37 4.55
C THR A 566 8.62 -12.02 4.43
N LEU A 567 8.11 -12.13 3.21
CA LEU A 567 6.73 -11.85 2.81
C LEU A 567 5.89 -13.12 2.97
N MET A 568 5.06 -13.17 4.02
CA MET A 568 4.17 -14.31 4.31
C MET A 568 2.92 -14.30 3.42
N SER A 569 2.19 -15.44 3.40
CA SER A 569 0.95 -15.63 2.63
C SER A 569 0.01 -14.42 2.69
N GLY A 570 -0.35 -13.89 1.52
CA GLY A 570 -1.19 -12.70 1.37
C GLY A 570 -0.44 -11.38 1.23
N SER A 571 0.90 -11.37 1.31
CA SER A 571 1.70 -10.16 1.11
C SER A 571 1.70 -9.69 -0.34
N VAL A 572 1.83 -8.37 -0.51
CA VAL A 572 1.92 -7.70 -1.82
C VAL A 572 3.02 -6.65 -1.77
N LEU A 573 4.01 -6.81 -2.65
CA LEU A 573 5.04 -5.80 -2.94
C LEU A 573 4.74 -5.17 -4.31
N LYS A 574 4.55 -3.86 -4.36
CA LYS A 574 4.41 -3.09 -5.59
C LYS A 574 5.55 -2.09 -5.71
N GLY A 575 6.41 -2.25 -6.70
CA GLY A 575 7.57 -1.40 -6.93
C GLY A 575 8.82 -2.20 -7.26
N ALA A 576 9.79 -1.53 -7.87
CA ALA A 576 11.09 -2.11 -8.19
C ALA A 576 11.93 -2.39 -6.94
N ALA A 577 12.93 -3.26 -7.07
CA ALA A 577 13.98 -3.42 -6.08
C ALA A 577 15.30 -2.96 -6.68
N ASN A 578 15.96 -1.99 -6.07
CA ASN A 578 17.16 -1.34 -6.61
C ASN A 578 18.35 -1.62 -5.69
N GLN A 579 19.11 -2.66 -6.02
CA GLN A 579 20.42 -2.92 -5.42
C GLN A 579 21.45 -1.94 -6.00
N LEU A 580 22.08 -1.13 -5.15
CA LEU A 580 23.06 -0.13 -5.56
C LEU A 580 24.41 -0.36 -4.88
N LYS A 581 25.49 -0.32 -5.67
CA LYS A 581 26.87 -0.54 -5.20
C LYS A 581 27.00 -1.90 -4.48
N SER A 582 27.33 -1.92 -3.19
CA SER A 582 27.48 -3.13 -2.36
C SER A 582 26.29 -3.42 -1.45
N GLY A 583 25.14 -2.73 -1.62
CA GLY A 583 23.93 -3.01 -0.81
C GLY A 583 23.38 -4.42 -1.07
N THR A 584 22.59 -4.94 -0.14
CA THR A 584 21.95 -6.26 -0.26
C THR A 584 20.44 -6.19 -0.11
N ILE A 585 19.69 -6.79 -1.06
CA ILE A 585 18.23 -6.97 -0.97
C ILE A 585 17.91 -8.47 -1.03
N ASN A 586 17.36 -9.02 0.04
CA ASN A 586 16.96 -10.42 0.11
C ASN A 586 15.44 -10.53 0.32
N LEU A 587 14.77 -11.25 -0.57
CA LEU A 587 13.33 -11.46 -0.55
C LEU A 587 13.00 -12.95 -0.41
N ALA A 588 12.32 -13.31 0.67
CA ALA A 588 11.67 -14.61 0.81
C ALA A 588 10.14 -14.43 0.70
N MET A 589 9.51 -15.14 -0.23
CA MET A 589 8.09 -14.98 -0.55
C MET A 589 7.34 -16.30 -0.42
N ASP A 590 6.32 -16.33 0.43
CA ASP A 590 5.37 -17.45 0.55
C ASP A 590 3.98 -16.99 0.11
N SER A 591 3.40 -17.67 -0.90
CA SER A 591 2.06 -17.37 -1.43
C SER A 591 1.78 -15.86 -1.60
N SER A 592 2.78 -15.13 -2.09
CA SER A 592 2.82 -13.66 -2.12
C SER A 592 2.96 -13.14 -3.55
N ASN A 593 2.65 -11.86 -3.77
CA ASN A 593 2.77 -11.23 -5.07
C ASN A 593 3.80 -10.09 -5.07
N TRP A 594 4.71 -10.10 -6.03
CA TRP A 594 5.57 -8.97 -6.34
C TRP A 594 5.25 -8.45 -7.74
N ILE A 595 4.89 -7.17 -7.82
CA ILE A 595 4.59 -6.47 -9.07
C ILE A 595 5.59 -5.32 -9.19
N PHE A 596 6.48 -5.36 -10.18
CA PHE A 596 7.40 -4.26 -10.46
C PHE A 596 7.13 -3.65 -11.83
N ASP A 597 7.33 -2.35 -11.93
CA ASP A 597 7.09 -1.52 -13.10
C ASP A 597 8.40 -0.98 -13.73
N GLN A 598 9.54 -1.27 -13.11
CA GLN A 598 10.88 -0.99 -13.61
C GLN A 598 11.80 -2.19 -13.36
N ASN A 599 12.96 -2.21 -14.03
CA ASN A 599 13.96 -3.26 -13.82
C ASN A 599 14.31 -3.38 -12.34
N SER A 600 14.55 -4.62 -11.89
CA SER A 600 14.79 -4.91 -10.48
C SER A 600 16.02 -5.78 -10.31
N ASP A 601 16.80 -5.46 -9.30
CA ASP A 601 18.02 -6.14 -8.90
C ASP A 601 17.92 -6.51 -7.42
N VAL A 602 18.03 -7.80 -7.12
CA VAL A 602 18.07 -8.35 -5.75
C VAL A 602 19.29 -9.24 -5.57
N ASN A 603 19.63 -9.57 -4.34
CA ASN A 603 20.68 -10.55 -4.06
C ASN A 603 20.08 -11.94 -3.97
N GLN A 604 19.04 -12.12 -3.16
CA GLN A 604 18.36 -13.41 -3.01
C GLN A 604 16.87 -13.27 -3.31
N LEU A 605 16.35 -14.21 -4.10
CA LEU A 605 14.92 -14.42 -4.30
C LEU A 605 14.56 -15.86 -3.97
N ALA A 606 13.92 -16.08 -2.82
CA ALA A 606 13.40 -17.37 -2.41
C ALA A 606 11.87 -17.39 -2.58
N LEU A 607 11.35 -18.26 -3.44
CA LEU A 607 9.93 -18.36 -3.74
C LEU A 607 9.37 -19.67 -3.20
N SER A 608 8.21 -19.65 -2.54
CA SER A 608 7.54 -20.85 -2.05
C SER A 608 6.04 -20.79 -2.29
N ASN A 609 5.41 -21.97 -2.34
CA ASN A 609 3.96 -22.12 -2.53
C ASN A 609 3.41 -21.32 -3.73
N ASN A 610 4.17 -21.31 -4.83
CA ASN A 610 3.83 -20.62 -6.08
C ASN A 610 3.61 -19.11 -5.92
N SER A 611 4.41 -18.46 -5.08
CA SER A 611 4.56 -16.99 -5.09
C SER A 611 4.75 -16.46 -6.51
N LYS A 612 4.13 -15.32 -6.79
CA LYS A 612 4.06 -14.73 -8.14
C LYS A 612 4.95 -13.50 -8.25
N VAL A 613 5.73 -13.45 -9.33
CA VAL A 613 6.52 -12.29 -9.72
C VAL A 613 5.98 -11.81 -11.07
N ILE A 614 5.58 -10.54 -11.13
CA ILE A 614 4.81 -9.97 -12.24
C ILE A 614 5.59 -8.81 -12.85
N PHE A 615 6.01 -9.00 -14.10
CA PHE A 615 6.66 -7.97 -14.89
C PHE A 615 5.58 -7.01 -15.44
N ASN A 616 5.55 -5.78 -14.93
CA ASN A 616 4.59 -4.74 -15.31
C ASN A 616 5.29 -3.48 -15.87
N THR A 617 6.47 -3.66 -16.45
CA THR A 617 7.28 -2.60 -17.08
C THR A 617 6.65 -2.09 -18.39
N ALA A 618 6.95 -0.87 -18.83
CA ALA A 618 6.41 -0.33 -20.09
C ALA A 618 6.96 -1.03 -21.36
N GLY A 619 8.13 -1.66 -21.25
CA GLY A 619 8.74 -2.52 -22.28
C GLY A 619 9.35 -3.76 -21.63
N ASP A 620 10.42 -4.31 -22.22
CA ASP A 620 11.16 -5.45 -21.65
C ASP A 620 11.63 -5.17 -20.22
N GLY A 621 11.14 -5.96 -19.27
CA GLY A 621 11.59 -5.91 -17.89
C GLY A 621 12.74 -6.88 -17.63
N ARG A 622 13.67 -6.47 -16.77
CA ARG A 622 14.77 -7.32 -16.29
C ARG A 622 14.65 -7.51 -14.79
N LEU A 623 14.76 -8.76 -14.37
CA LEU A 623 14.92 -9.15 -12.98
C LEU A 623 16.27 -9.84 -12.83
N THR A 624 17.21 -9.19 -12.17
CA THR A 624 18.53 -9.74 -11.87
C THR A 624 18.57 -10.21 -10.42
N MET A 625 19.13 -11.38 -10.17
CA MET A 625 19.39 -11.88 -8.83
C MET A 625 20.72 -12.63 -8.76
N ASN A 626 21.35 -12.64 -7.59
CA ASN A 626 22.49 -13.53 -7.37
C ASN A 626 22.01 -14.97 -7.14
N ASP A 627 21.05 -15.16 -6.24
CA ASP A 627 20.58 -16.49 -5.84
C ASP A 627 19.06 -16.63 -6.00
N LEU A 628 18.63 -17.66 -6.74
CA LEU A 628 17.23 -18.03 -6.94
C LEU A 628 16.95 -19.41 -6.31
N SER A 629 15.88 -19.53 -5.54
CA SER A 629 15.49 -20.81 -4.93
C SER A 629 13.98 -21.04 -4.84
N GLY A 630 13.60 -22.32 -4.78
CA GLY A 630 12.27 -22.78 -4.39
C GLY A 630 11.30 -23.03 -5.56
N ASN A 631 10.06 -22.56 -5.46
CA ASN A 631 9.02 -22.74 -6.47
C ASN A 631 8.14 -21.50 -6.62
N GLY A 632 8.25 -20.85 -7.78
CA GLY A 632 7.56 -19.60 -8.07
C GLY A 632 7.02 -19.53 -9.50
N LEU A 633 6.07 -18.62 -9.71
CA LEU A 633 5.45 -18.34 -11.00
C LEU A 633 5.86 -16.95 -11.49
N PHE A 634 6.55 -16.89 -12.62
CA PHE A 634 6.93 -15.64 -13.27
C PHE A 634 5.93 -15.31 -14.38
N MET A 635 5.26 -14.16 -14.27
CA MET A 635 4.35 -13.65 -15.29
C MET A 635 5.13 -12.71 -16.22
N MET A 636 5.30 -13.12 -17.47
CA MET A 636 6.23 -12.53 -18.42
C MET A 636 5.54 -12.16 -19.74
N ARG A 637 6.13 -11.24 -20.46
CA ARG A 637 5.74 -10.81 -21.81
C ARG A 637 6.91 -10.98 -22.76
N THR A 638 6.59 -11.18 -24.02
CA THR A 638 7.58 -11.31 -25.09
C THR A 638 7.18 -10.45 -26.27
N ASP A 639 8.17 -9.94 -26.99
CA ASP A 639 8.03 -9.28 -28.28
C ASP A 639 8.98 -9.97 -29.26
N ILE A 640 8.49 -11.08 -29.82
CA ILE A 640 9.25 -11.90 -30.77
C ILE A 640 8.87 -11.49 -32.19
N VAL A 641 9.89 -11.28 -33.02
CA VAL A 641 9.77 -10.81 -34.40
C VAL A 641 10.58 -11.68 -35.34
N GLY A 642 9.95 -12.07 -36.43
CA GLY A 642 10.41 -13.09 -37.37
C GLY A 642 11.56 -12.69 -38.28
N ASP A 643 12.20 -11.53 -38.05
CA ASP A 643 13.43 -11.16 -38.75
C ASP A 643 14.69 -11.75 -38.12
N GLY A 644 14.57 -12.42 -36.95
CA GLY A 644 15.66 -13.08 -36.25
C GLY A 644 16.73 -12.14 -35.68
N SER A 645 16.53 -10.82 -35.76
CA SER A 645 17.50 -9.80 -35.36
C SER A 645 17.06 -8.95 -34.16
N THR A 646 15.78 -9.03 -33.77
CA THR A 646 15.18 -8.16 -32.75
C THR A 646 14.27 -8.85 -31.72
N ASN A 647 14.42 -10.17 -31.50
CA ASN A 647 13.68 -10.89 -30.47
C ASN A 647 13.94 -10.30 -29.08
N SER A 648 12.88 -9.88 -28.40
CA SER A 648 12.96 -9.22 -27.10
C SER A 648 11.85 -9.70 -26.16
N GLY A 649 11.97 -9.37 -24.89
CA GLY A 649 11.01 -9.76 -23.88
C GLY A 649 11.53 -9.57 -22.46
N ASP A 650 10.63 -9.84 -21.52
CA ASP A 650 10.96 -9.92 -20.11
C ASP A 650 12.01 -11.03 -19.90
N LYS A 651 13.00 -10.79 -19.02
CA LYS A 651 14.09 -11.74 -18.75
C LYS A 651 14.45 -11.83 -17.28
N ILE A 652 14.70 -13.05 -16.83
CA ILE A 652 15.25 -13.41 -15.52
C ILE A 652 16.74 -13.67 -15.68
N ILE A 653 17.58 -13.08 -14.83
CA ILE A 653 19.04 -13.23 -14.88
C ILE A 653 19.53 -13.67 -13.50
N VAL A 654 20.07 -14.88 -13.38
CA VAL A 654 20.63 -15.43 -12.14
C VAL A 654 22.16 -15.49 -12.26
N THR A 655 22.86 -14.62 -11.56
CA THR A 655 24.31 -14.45 -11.70
C THR A 655 25.14 -15.39 -10.81
N GLY A 656 24.52 -15.97 -9.77
CA GLY A 656 25.13 -16.87 -8.80
C GLY A 656 24.49 -18.26 -8.85
N THR A 657 23.79 -18.66 -7.79
CA THR A 657 23.21 -20.02 -7.69
C THR A 657 21.73 -20.07 -8.06
N SER A 658 21.31 -21.14 -8.74
CA SER A 658 19.90 -21.39 -9.05
C SER A 658 19.46 -22.75 -8.51
N SER A 659 18.25 -22.86 -7.94
CA SER A 659 17.72 -24.14 -7.48
C SER A 659 16.19 -24.18 -7.45
N GLY A 660 15.61 -25.37 -7.57
CA GLY A 660 14.18 -25.58 -7.46
C GLY A 660 13.44 -25.65 -8.80
N ALA A 661 12.12 -25.61 -8.74
CA ALA A 661 11.23 -25.82 -9.88
C ALA A 661 10.29 -24.62 -10.05
N HIS A 662 10.52 -23.84 -11.10
CA HIS A 662 9.80 -22.61 -11.39
C HIS A 662 8.92 -22.74 -12.62
N GLN A 663 7.91 -21.89 -12.70
CA GLN A 663 6.99 -21.82 -13.83
C GLN A 663 7.06 -20.45 -14.51
N LEU A 664 7.00 -20.44 -15.83
CA LEU A 664 6.91 -19.24 -16.67
C LEU A 664 5.50 -19.17 -17.27
N ASN A 665 4.82 -18.05 -17.07
CA ASN A 665 3.56 -17.76 -17.75
C ASN A 665 3.77 -16.59 -18.71
N VAL A 666 4.08 -16.93 -19.96
CA VAL A 666 4.24 -15.97 -21.06
C VAL A 666 2.88 -15.67 -21.68
N LEU A 667 2.53 -14.39 -21.84
CA LEU A 667 1.25 -13.99 -22.44
C LEU A 667 1.18 -14.31 -23.94
N ASN A 668 0.03 -14.80 -24.41
CA ASN A 668 -0.24 -15.02 -25.84
C ASN A 668 -0.26 -13.70 -26.63
N ARG A 669 0.27 -13.72 -27.85
CA ARG A 669 0.33 -12.59 -28.80
C ARG A 669 0.00 -13.04 -30.22
N GLY A 670 -1.27 -13.05 -30.58
CA GLY A 670 -1.71 -13.51 -31.92
C GLY A 670 -1.26 -12.60 -33.08
N ASP A 671 -0.99 -11.34 -32.81
CA ASP A 671 -0.51 -10.33 -33.77
C ASP A 671 1.02 -10.37 -34.01
N ALA A 672 1.77 -11.16 -33.25
CA ALA A 672 3.23 -11.24 -33.39
C ALA A 672 3.62 -11.78 -34.79
N THR A 673 4.60 -11.14 -35.43
CA THR A 673 5.08 -11.51 -36.76
C THR A 673 6.11 -12.62 -36.64
N THR A 674 5.69 -13.87 -36.44
CA THR A 674 6.56 -15.02 -36.24
C THR A 674 6.67 -15.89 -37.50
N THR A 675 7.79 -16.59 -37.66
CA THR A 675 8.08 -17.57 -38.72
C THR A 675 8.06 -19.02 -38.23
N GLY A 676 7.99 -19.23 -36.90
CA GLY A 676 7.99 -20.56 -36.30
C GLY A 676 9.39 -21.14 -36.15
N ASN A 677 10.44 -20.30 -36.24
CA ASN A 677 11.85 -20.68 -36.03
C ASN A 677 12.53 -19.83 -34.94
N GLU A 678 11.76 -18.98 -34.25
CA GLU A 678 12.32 -18.05 -33.28
C GLU A 678 12.74 -18.74 -31.99
N ILE A 679 13.84 -18.23 -31.44
CA ILE A 679 14.39 -18.59 -30.13
C ILE A 679 14.56 -17.28 -29.35
N LEU A 680 14.16 -17.29 -28.09
CA LEU A 680 14.34 -16.18 -27.15
C LEU A 680 14.79 -16.72 -25.79
N THR A 681 15.97 -16.32 -25.33
CA THR A 681 16.41 -16.59 -23.95
C THR A 681 15.56 -15.78 -22.97
N VAL A 682 14.79 -16.47 -22.15
CA VAL A 682 13.89 -15.88 -21.13
C VAL A 682 14.45 -16.01 -19.71
N VAL A 683 15.37 -16.95 -19.50
CA VAL A 683 16.13 -17.07 -18.26
C VAL A 683 17.59 -17.28 -18.58
N GLU A 684 18.46 -16.51 -17.94
CA GLU A 684 19.90 -16.75 -17.90
C GLU A 684 20.26 -17.27 -16.52
N THR A 685 21.06 -18.34 -16.43
CA THR A 685 21.61 -18.79 -15.14
C THR A 685 23.09 -19.07 -15.25
N ALA A 686 23.85 -18.81 -14.18
CA ALA A 686 25.28 -19.08 -14.16
C ALA A 686 25.62 -20.58 -13.96
N ASP A 687 24.71 -21.37 -13.35
CA ASP A 687 24.98 -22.76 -12.94
C ASP A 687 24.06 -23.82 -13.56
N GLY A 688 22.92 -23.45 -14.16
CA GLY A 688 22.01 -24.36 -14.86
C GLY A 688 21.20 -25.31 -13.96
N ASN A 689 21.19 -25.09 -12.64
CA ASN A 689 20.68 -26.05 -11.66
C ASN A 689 19.15 -25.97 -11.43
N ALA A 690 18.53 -24.79 -11.61
CA ALA A 690 17.08 -24.64 -11.52
C ALA A 690 16.36 -25.15 -12.78
N THR A 691 15.12 -25.60 -12.60
CA THR A 691 14.24 -26.03 -13.69
C THR A 691 13.13 -25.02 -13.96
N PHE A 692 12.83 -24.76 -15.24
CA PHE A 692 11.75 -23.87 -15.65
C PHE A 692 10.78 -24.58 -16.60
N THR A 693 9.48 -24.47 -16.32
CA THR A 693 8.43 -25.06 -17.16
C THR A 693 7.40 -24.01 -17.55
N LEU A 694 6.72 -24.19 -18.67
CA LEU A 694 5.59 -23.32 -19.02
C LEU A 694 4.37 -23.66 -18.16
N HIS A 695 3.74 -22.64 -17.59
CA HIS A 695 2.46 -22.79 -16.87
C HIS A 695 1.32 -23.13 -17.85
N ASN A 696 1.34 -22.54 -19.05
CA ASN A 696 0.46 -22.83 -20.17
C ASN A 696 1.27 -22.87 -21.46
N LYS A 697 0.80 -23.60 -22.48
CA LYS A 697 1.38 -23.49 -23.84
C LYS A 697 1.28 -22.03 -24.33
N VAL A 698 2.25 -21.59 -25.13
CA VAL A 698 2.37 -20.20 -25.57
C VAL A 698 2.06 -20.08 -27.07
N GLU A 699 1.18 -19.16 -27.44
CA GLU A 699 0.87 -18.81 -28.84
C GLU A 699 1.49 -17.45 -29.20
N LEU A 700 2.44 -17.43 -30.14
CA LEU A 700 2.98 -16.19 -30.70
C LEU A 700 2.80 -16.23 -32.22
N GLY A 701 1.98 -15.31 -32.72
CA GLY A 701 1.58 -15.26 -34.12
C GLY A 701 0.90 -16.55 -34.55
N GLY A 702 1.46 -17.18 -35.59
CA GLY A 702 0.94 -18.40 -36.19
C GLY A 702 1.29 -19.70 -35.48
N TYR A 703 2.23 -19.68 -34.51
CA TYR A 703 2.93 -20.88 -34.03
C TYR A 703 2.89 -21.07 -32.51
N LEU A 704 3.04 -22.33 -32.09
CA LEU A 704 3.13 -22.74 -30.69
C LEU A 704 4.59 -22.83 -30.20
N TYR A 705 4.83 -22.27 -29.02
CA TYR A 705 6.13 -22.22 -28.37
C TYR A 705 6.17 -23.06 -27.10
N GLN A 706 7.36 -23.60 -26.82
CA GLN A 706 7.73 -24.36 -25.64
C GLN A 706 8.97 -23.76 -24.98
N VAL A 707 9.31 -24.21 -23.78
CA VAL A 707 10.56 -23.84 -23.09
C VAL A 707 11.52 -25.02 -23.04
N ARG A 708 12.81 -24.79 -23.26
CA ARG A 708 13.88 -25.79 -23.12
C ARG A 708 15.09 -25.18 -22.43
N GLN A 709 15.93 -26.05 -21.88
CA GLN A 709 17.25 -25.68 -21.39
C GLN A 709 18.27 -25.77 -22.55
N ASN A 710 19.11 -24.74 -22.71
CA ASN A 710 20.23 -24.70 -23.65
C ASN A 710 21.49 -24.23 -22.92
N GLY A 711 22.44 -25.13 -22.68
CA GLY A 711 23.53 -24.86 -21.75
C GLY A 711 23.00 -24.63 -20.33
N THR A 712 23.32 -23.48 -19.73
CA THR A 712 22.79 -23.07 -18.42
C THR A 712 21.54 -22.18 -18.53
N ASP A 713 21.13 -21.81 -19.74
CA ASP A 713 20.04 -20.86 -19.97
C ASP A 713 18.74 -21.56 -20.38
N TRP A 714 17.62 -20.84 -20.31
CA TRP A 714 16.32 -21.33 -20.75
C TRP A 714 15.75 -20.47 -21.87
N GLU A 715 15.40 -21.15 -22.96
CA GLU A 715 14.94 -20.58 -24.20
C GLU A 715 13.46 -20.89 -24.43
N LEU A 716 12.68 -19.87 -24.76
CA LEU A 716 11.40 -20.02 -25.43
C LEU A 716 11.68 -20.29 -26.92
N TYR A 717 11.19 -21.41 -27.44
CA TYR A 717 11.45 -21.86 -28.81
C TYR A 717 10.19 -22.42 -29.47
N SER A 718 10.11 -22.36 -30.79
CA SER A 718 9.03 -22.98 -31.54
C SER A 718 9.17 -24.51 -31.56
N SER A 719 8.05 -25.20 -31.33
CA SER A 719 7.94 -26.67 -31.23
C SER A 719 8.40 -27.48 -32.46
N GLY A 720 8.77 -26.83 -33.56
CA GLY A 720 9.23 -27.47 -34.80
C GLY A 720 10.74 -27.66 -34.94
N LEU A 721 11.55 -27.16 -34.01
CA LEU A 721 13.01 -27.32 -34.05
C LEU A 721 13.42 -28.58 -33.27
N ASP A 722 14.14 -29.51 -33.92
CA ASP A 722 14.61 -30.76 -33.32
C ASP A 722 15.36 -30.54 -32.00
N LEU A 723 15.16 -31.47 -31.08
CA LEU A 723 15.98 -31.59 -29.87
C LEU A 723 17.43 -31.91 -30.27
N PRO A 724 18.45 -31.25 -29.70
CA PRO A 724 19.81 -31.77 -29.80
C PRO A 724 19.84 -33.18 -29.21
N PRO A 725 20.55 -34.14 -29.83
CA PRO A 725 20.56 -35.53 -29.38
C PRO A 725 21.07 -35.59 -27.93
N PRO A 726 20.42 -36.38 -27.04
CA PRO A 726 20.89 -36.57 -25.67
C PRO A 726 22.31 -37.16 -25.68
N GLU A 727 23.15 -36.68 -24.77
CA GLU A 727 24.48 -37.22 -24.52
C GLU A 727 24.36 -38.72 -24.18
N PRO A 728 25.19 -39.61 -24.76
CA PRO A 728 24.97 -41.05 -24.67
C PRO A 728 25.15 -41.59 -23.24
N GLU A 729 24.06 -42.07 -22.65
CA GLU A 729 24.08 -42.81 -21.38
C GLU A 729 24.44 -44.30 -21.64
N PRO A 730 25.13 -45.01 -20.72
CA PRO A 730 25.71 -46.33 -20.99
C PRO A 730 24.66 -47.42 -21.30
N GLU A 731 24.90 -48.19 -22.36
CA GLU A 731 24.04 -49.27 -22.84
C GLU A 731 23.73 -50.33 -21.76
N GLN A 732 22.43 -50.56 -21.51
CA GLN A 732 21.91 -51.73 -20.79
C GLN A 732 21.33 -52.74 -21.80
N PRO A 733 21.39 -54.08 -21.55
CA PRO A 733 21.06 -55.08 -22.56
C PRO A 733 19.57 -55.11 -22.94
N GLU A 734 19.32 -55.13 -24.25
CA GLU A 734 18.00 -55.12 -24.89
C GLU A 734 17.10 -56.30 -24.46
N GLN A 735 15.83 -55.99 -24.14
CA GLN A 735 14.72 -56.95 -24.19
C GLN A 735 14.05 -56.92 -25.57
N PRO A 736 13.53 -58.06 -26.08
CA PRO A 736 12.93 -58.13 -27.41
C PRO A 736 11.61 -57.33 -27.50
N PRO A 737 11.32 -56.69 -28.65
CA PRO A 737 10.29 -55.67 -28.75
C PRO A 737 8.87 -56.25 -28.79
N VAL A 738 7.98 -55.68 -27.99
CA VAL A 738 6.53 -55.78 -28.19
C VAL A 738 6.14 -54.60 -29.08
N THR A 739 5.83 -54.84 -30.35
CA THR A 739 5.39 -53.78 -31.29
C THR A 739 3.97 -53.32 -30.97
N PRO A 740 3.75 -52.06 -30.52
CA PRO A 740 2.44 -51.42 -30.54
C PRO A 740 2.08 -50.99 -31.98
N PRO A 741 0.81 -50.66 -32.27
CA PRO A 741 0.41 -50.14 -33.58
C PRO A 741 1.17 -48.84 -33.87
N VAL A 742 1.82 -48.78 -35.02
CA VAL A 742 2.50 -47.59 -35.53
C VAL A 742 1.45 -46.50 -35.77
N LEU A 743 1.44 -45.47 -34.92
CA LEU A 743 0.86 -44.18 -35.26
C LEU A 743 1.63 -43.62 -36.48
N PRO A 744 0.96 -42.97 -37.45
CA PRO A 744 1.68 -42.29 -38.53
C PRO A 744 2.71 -41.33 -37.92
N PRO A 745 3.96 -41.29 -38.43
CA PRO A 745 4.96 -40.36 -37.94
C PRO A 745 4.43 -38.93 -38.09
N GLU A 746 4.41 -38.21 -36.97
CA GLU A 746 4.26 -36.76 -36.96
C GLU A 746 5.43 -36.19 -37.78
N PRO A 747 5.20 -35.30 -38.77
CA PRO A 747 6.28 -34.79 -39.59
C PRO A 747 7.32 -34.08 -38.71
N GLU A 748 8.52 -34.67 -38.65
CA GLU A 748 9.68 -34.11 -37.97
C GLU A 748 10.06 -32.76 -38.61
N GLY A 749 10.26 -31.73 -37.78
CA GLY A 749 10.97 -30.51 -38.16
C GLY A 749 10.17 -29.27 -38.59
N GLU A 750 8.85 -29.20 -38.40
CA GLU A 750 8.07 -27.99 -38.76
C GLU A 750 7.22 -27.44 -37.59
N GLY A 751 7.23 -26.12 -37.37
CA GLY A 751 6.53 -25.47 -36.24
C GLY A 751 5.03 -25.74 -36.17
N GLN A 752 4.52 -26.17 -35.01
CA GLN A 752 3.11 -26.49 -34.83
C GLN A 752 2.23 -25.23 -34.88
N LEU A 753 1.21 -25.23 -35.72
CA LEU A 753 0.27 -24.10 -35.83
C LEU A 753 -0.58 -23.93 -34.57
N THR A 754 -0.84 -22.66 -34.23
CA THR A 754 -1.86 -22.28 -33.23
C THR A 754 -3.25 -22.70 -33.68
N THR A 755 -4.17 -22.81 -32.73
CA THR A 755 -5.57 -23.20 -33.03
C THR A 755 -6.26 -22.21 -33.97
N SER A 756 -5.94 -20.92 -33.86
CA SER A 756 -6.47 -19.87 -34.73
C SER A 756 -5.84 -19.86 -36.13
N ALA A 757 -4.53 -20.12 -36.24
CA ALA A 757 -3.86 -20.30 -37.52
C ALA A 757 -4.37 -21.53 -38.27
N ASP A 758 -4.49 -22.66 -37.57
CA ASP A 758 -5.05 -23.92 -38.09
C ASP A 758 -6.48 -23.71 -38.64
N ALA A 759 -7.36 -23.09 -37.86
CA ALA A 759 -8.75 -22.86 -38.28
C ALA A 759 -8.86 -21.90 -39.48
N GLY A 760 -8.09 -20.80 -39.47
CA GLY A 760 -8.07 -19.83 -40.57
C GLY A 760 -7.49 -20.39 -41.86
N ALA A 761 -6.37 -21.12 -41.78
CA ALA A 761 -5.72 -21.74 -42.94
C ALA A 761 -6.58 -22.86 -43.55
N ASN A 762 -7.34 -23.61 -42.74
CA ASN A 762 -8.26 -24.65 -43.22
C ASN A 762 -9.42 -24.12 -44.10
N PHE A 763 -9.61 -22.81 -44.24
CA PHE A 763 -10.53 -22.27 -45.25
C PHE A 763 -10.11 -22.64 -46.68
N LEU A 764 -8.82 -22.91 -46.92
CA LEU A 764 -8.32 -23.48 -48.18
C LEU A 764 -8.91 -24.88 -48.42
N ASN A 765 -8.81 -25.78 -47.44
CA ASN A 765 -9.38 -27.12 -47.49
C ASN A 765 -10.91 -27.07 -47.69
N ILE A 766 -11.60 -26.21 -46.95
CA ILE A 766 -13.05 -26.04 -47.07
C ILE A 766 -13.45 -25.65 -48.50
N GLY A 767 -12.78 -24.66 -49.10
CA GLY A 767 -13.07 -24.20 -50.45
C GLY A 767 -12.89 -25.30 -51.51
N TYR A 768 -11.77 -26.02 -51.44
CA TYR A 768 -11.46 -27.12 -52.36
C TYR A 768 -12.50 -28.24 -52.28
N LEU A 769 -12.83 -28.68 -51.07
CA LEU A 769 -13.77 -29.77 -50.83
C LEU A 769 -15.21 -29.39 -51.15
N MET A 770 -15.59 -28.14 -50.87
CA MET A 770 -16.91 -27.64 -51.22
C MET A 770 -17.08 -27.64 -52.74
N ASN A 771 -16.06 -27.20 -53.49
CA ASN A 771 -16.11 -27.27 -54.94
C ASN A 771 -16.23 -28.72 -55.43
N TYR A 772 -15.45 -29.66 -54.87
CA TYR A 772 -15.53 -31.09 -55.21
C TYR A 772 -16.90 -31.70 -54.90
N ALA A 773 -17.49 -31.41 -53.74
CA ALA A 773 -18.81 -31.92 -53.36
C ALA A 773 -19.95 -31.37 -54.24
N GLU A 774 -19.83 -30.11 -54.67
CA GLU A 774 -20.81 -29.44 -55.52
C GLU A 774 -20.70 -29.84 -56.99
N THR A 775 -19.49 -30.07 -57.49
CA THR A 775 -19.17 -30.38 -58.89
C THR A 775 -19.14 -31.90 -59.10
N GLN A 776 -20.33 -32.49 -59.24
CA GLN A 776 -20.55 -33.94 -59.38
C GLN A 776 -20.78 -34.39 -60.82
N THR A 777 -20.79 -35.72 -61.05
CA THR A 777 -21.00 -36.28 -62.39
C THR A 777 -22.41 -36.04 -62.91
N LEU A 778 -22.61 -36.21 -64.23
CA LEU A 778 -23.91 -36.05 -64.87
C LEU A 778 -25.01 -36.88 -64.18
N LEU A 779 -24.75 -38.18 -63.95
CA LEU A 779 -25.69 -39.10 -63.30
C LEU A 779 -26.04 -38.65 -61.88
N GLN A 780 -25.07 -38.16 -61.11
CA GLN A 780 -25.29 -37.64 -59.75
C GLN A 780 -26.06 -36.32 -59.76
N ARG A 781 -25.91 -35.50 -60.81
CA ARG A 781 -26.57 -34.19 -60.90
C ARG A 781 -28.00 -34.29 -61.44
N MET A 782 -28.27 -35.20 -62.38
CA MET A 782 -29.46 -35.16 -63.22
C MET A 782 -30.18 -36.51 -63.36
N GLY A 783 -29.66 -37.60 -62.80
CA GLY A 783 -30.18 -38.96 -63.02
C GLY A 783 -29.94 -39.46 -64.44
N ASP A 784 -30.61 -40.54 -64.84
CA ASP A 784 -30.48 -41.05 -66.21
C ASP A 784 -31.30 -40.19 -67.20
N LEU A 785 -30.60 -39.44 -68.05
CA LEU A 785 -31.21 -38.53 -69.04
C LEU A 785 -31.60 -39.22 -70.36
N ARG A 786 -31.20 -40.48 -70.56
CA ARG A 786 -31.32 -41.18 -71.86
C ARG A 786 -32.76 -41.55 -72.23
N GLN A 787 -33.67 -41.48 -71.27
CA GLN A 787 -35.05 -41.94 -71.40
C GLN A 787 -36.05 -40.79 -71.58
N ASN A 788 -35.59 -39.57 -71.83
CA ASN A 788 -36.43 -38.39 -71.88
C ASN A 788 -36.48 -37.77 -73.29
N ASN A 789 -37.69 -37.74 -73.88
CA ASN A 789 -37.96 -37.15 -75.20
C ASN A 789 -38.65 -35.78 -75.12
N ALA A 790 -38.87 -35.23 -73.90
CA ALA A 790 -39.58 -33.97 -73.69
C ALA A 790 -38.70 -32.73 -73.87
N GLY A 791 -39.35 -31.57 -74.11
CA GLY A 791 -38.70 -30.32 -74.48
C GLY A 791 -38.10 -29.57 -73.29
N ASP A 792 -38.89 -29.37 -72.22
CA ASP A 792 -38.53 -28.50 -71.10
C ASP A 792 -38.46 -29.30 -69.77
N ASN A 793 -37.51 -28.98 -68.90
CA ASN A 793 -37.23 -29.73 -67.67
C ASN A 793 -36.93 -28.82 -66.47
N ILE A 794 -37.37 -29.24 -65.28
CA ILE A 794 -36.96 -28.67 -64.00
C ILE A 794 -36.47 -29.81 -63.10
N TRP A 795 -35.38 -29.60 -62.36
CA TRP A 795 -34.86 -30.58 -61.43
C TRP A 795 -34.42 -29.96 -60.11
N LEU A 796 -34.56 -30.74 -59.05
CA LEU A 796 -34.14 -30.43 -57.69
C LEU A 796 -33.23 -31.55 -57.21
N ARG A 797 -32.10 -31.18 -56.61
CA ARG A 797 -31.10 -32.10 -56.06
C ARG A 797 -30.77 -31.70 -54.63
N GLY A 798 -30.77 -32.66 -53.73
CA GLY A 798 -30.26 -32.53 -52.37
C GLY A 798 -29.09 -33.49 -52.15
N PHE A 799 -28.03 -33.03 -51.52
CA PHE A 799 -26.88 -33.86 -51.18
C PHE A 799 -26.36 -33.53 -49.79
N ALA A 800 -25.85 -34.54 -49.09
CA ALA A 800 -25.24 -34.37 -47.78
C ALA A 800 -24.11 -35.38 -47.58
N GLY A 801 -23.11 -35.01 -46.80
CA GLY A 801 -21.99 -35.91 -46.55
C GLY A 801 -21.05 -35.41 -45.48
N LYS A 802 -20.00 -36.20 -45.27
CA LYS A 802 -18.88 -35.90 -44.38
C LYS A 802 -17.57 -36.10 -45.12
N PHE A 803 -16.67 -35.14 -44.98
CA PHE A 803 -15.25 -35.32 -45.25
C PHE A 803 -14.50 -35.54 -43.93
N ASP A 804 -13.59 -36.51 -43.91
CA ASP A 804 -12.69 -36.75 -42.78
C ASP A 804 -11.33 -37.29 -43.22
N SER A 805 -10.43 -37.52 -42.24
CA SER A 805 -9.11 -38.12 -42.48
C SER A 805 -8.19 -37.26 -43.37
N PHE A 806 -8.13 -35.95 -43.10
CA PHE A 806 -7.33 -35.03 -43.91
C PHE A 806 -5.82 -35.23 -43.71
N SER A 807 -5.07 -35.32 -44.80
CA SER A 807 -3.61 -35.35 -44.75
C SER A 807 -3.02 -34.22 -45.61
N GLY A 808 -2.27 -33.30 -45.00
CA GLY A 808 -1.87 -32.07 -45.70
C GLY A 808 -0.81 -31.26 -44.97
N GLY A 809 0.19 -31.92 -44.39
CA GLY A 809 1.19 -31.26 -43.55
C GLY A 809 0.55 -30.71 -42.26
N LYS A 810 0.78 -29.42 -41.96
CA LYS A 810 0.31 -28.72 -40.76
C LYS A 810 -1.23 -28.64 -40.60
N LEU A 811 -2.01 -28.96 -41.65
CA LEU A 811 -3.48 -28.86 -41.68
C LEU A 811 -4.21 -30.23 -41.65
N SER A 812 -3.62 -31.23 -41.00
CA SER A 812 -4.14 -32.63 -40.99
C SER A 812 -5.35 -32.89 -40.08
N HIS A 813 -5.65 -32.01 -39.11
CA HIS A 813 -6.69 -32.24 -38.11
C HIS A 813 -7.99 -31.48 -38.43
N PHE A 814 -8.65 -31.88 -39.52
CA PHE A 814 -9.84 -31.22 -40.06
C PHE A 814 -10.89 -32.25 -40.47
N ASP A 815 -12.14 -32.03 -40.08
CA ASP A 815 -13.29 -32.77 -40.57
C ASP A 815 -14.43 -31.81 -40.91
N MET A 816 -15.27 -32.15 -41.89
CA MET A 816 -16.39 -31.28 -42.28
C MET A 816 -17.63 -32.07 -42.67
N ASN A 817 -18.74 -31.78 -41.99
CA ASN A 817 -20.06 -32.18 -42.47
C ASN A 817 -20.59 -31.12 -43.43
N TYR A 818 -21.28 -31.51 -44.49
CA TYR A 818 -21.89 -30.60 -45.44
C TYR A 818 -23.26 -31.09 -45.93
N SER A 819 -24.09 -30.14 -46.34
CA SER A 819 -25.38 -30.40 -46.97
C SER A 819 -25.70 -29.27 -47.95
N GLY A 820 -26.14 -29.61 -49.15
CA GLY A 820 -26.47 -28.65 -50.19
C GLY A 820 -27.74 -28.98 -50.94
N VAL A 821 -28.33 -27.95 -51.52
CA VAL A 821 -29.50 -28.04 -52.40
C VAL A 821 -29.18 -27.29 -53.68
N GLN A 822 -29.51 -27.90 -54.82
CA GLN A 822 -29.40 -27.31 -56.15
C GLN A 822 -30.74 -27.39 -56.87
N LEU A 823 -31.11 -26.31 -57.55
CA LEU A 823 -32.29 -26.20 -58.39
C LEU A 823 -31.83 -25.80 -59.79
N GLY A 824 -32.28 -26.52 -60.81
CA GLY A 824 -31.96 -26.20 -62.20
C GLY A 824 -33.13 -26.38 -63.14
N ALA A 825 -32.99 -25.74 -64.30
CA ALA A 825 -33.89 -25.89 -65.42
C ALA A 825 -33.07 -26.02 -66.72
N ASP A 826 -33.52 -26.89 -67.61
CA ASP A 826 -32.93 -27.08 -68.93
C ASP A 826 -33.98 -27.34 -69.99
N LYS A 827 -33.58 -27.09 -71.24
CA LYS A 827 -34.37 -27.38 -72.42
C LYS A 827 -33.52 -28.16 -73.42
N ARG A 828 -34.16 -29.09 -74.12
CA ARG A 828 -33.58 -29.69 -75.33
C ARG A 828 -33.60 -28.68 -76.47
N VAL A 829 -32.43 -28.34 -77.01
CA VAL A 829 -32.24 -27.26 -77.98
C VAL A 829 -33.05 -27.47 -79.27
N SER A 830 -33.12 -28.71 -79.77
CA SER A 830 -34.04 -29.10 -80.86
C SER A 830 -34.42 -30.59 -80.81
N SER A 831 -35.47 -30.98 -81.52
CA SER A 831 -35.87 -32.40 -81.65
C SER A 831 -34.85 -33.25 -82.41
N GLU A 832 -34.02 -32.63 -83.26
CA GLU A 832 -33.03 -33.27 -84.14
C GLU A 832 -31.64 -33.33 -83.51
N LEU A 833 -31.31 -32.40 -82.61
CA LEU A 833 -30.06 -32.34 -81.88
C LEU A 833 -30.31 -32.74 -80.41
N PRO A 834 -29.81 -33.89 -79.93
CA PRO A 834 -30.01 -34.30 -78.54
C PRO A 834 -29.06 -33.56 -77.59
N LEU A 835 -29.17 -32.23 -77.58
CA LEU A 835 -28.40 -31.31 -76.74
C LEU A 835 -29.35 -30.64 -75.75
N PHE A 836 -29.08 -30.81 -74.46
CA PHE A 836 -29.76 -30.11 -73.38
C PHE A 836 -28.90 -28.93 -72.95
N ALA A 837 -29.51 -27.75 -72.77
CA ALA A 837 -28.83 -26.57 -72.26
C ALA A 837 -29.65 -25.98 -71.11
N GLY A 838 -28.97 -25.62 -70.03
CA GLY A 838 -29.65 -25.15 -68.83
C GLY A 838 -28.78 -24.34 -67.88
N LEU A 839 -29.44 -23.89 -66.80
CA LEU A 839 -28.84 -23.15 -65.71
C LEU A 839 -29.25 -23.77 -64.37
N PHE A 840 -28.44 -23.54 -63.34
CA PHE A 840 -28.77 -23.92 -61.97
C PHE A 840 -28.27 -22.90 -60.96
N ILE A 841 -28.93 -22.89 -59.80
CA ILE A 841 -28.48 -22.20 -58.59
C ILE A 841 -28.40 -23.22 -57.45
N GLY A 842 -27.51 -22.98 -56.50
CA GLY A 842 -27.35 -23.87 -55.36
C GLY A 842 -26.82 -23.17 -54.12
N GLN A 843 -27.15 -23.72 -52.97
CA GLN A 843 -26.61 -23.30 -51.70
C GLN A 843 -26.13 -24.51 -50.92
N THR A 844 -24.89 -24.45 -50.46
CA THR A 844 -24.26 -25.51 -49.67
C THR A 844 -23.82 -24.95 -48.33
N HIS A 845 -24.21 -25.64 -47.25
CA HIS A 845 -23.78 -25.32 -45.89
C HIS A 845 -22.81 -26.40 -45.41
N GLY A 846 -21.79 -25.99 -44.67
CA GLY A 846 -20.88 -26.91 -43.99
C GLY A 846 -20.58 -26.48 -42.57
N LYS A 847 -20.24 -27.48 -41.75
CA LYS A 847 -19.83 -27.36 -40.35
C LYS A 847 -18.45 -28.01 -40.21
N PRO A 848 -17.36 -27.24 -40.44
CA PRO A 848 -16.01 -27.70 -40.15
C PRO A 848 -15.79 -27.82 -38.64
N ASN A 849 -15.09 -28.88 -38.23
CA ASN A 849 -14.58 -29.08 -36.88
C ASN A 849 -13.06 -28.94 -36.92
N TYR A 850 -12.53 -28.12 -36.02
CA TYR A 850 -11.10 -27.86 -35.85
C TYR A 850 -10.60 -28.49 -34.54
N ARG A 851 -9.29 -28.46 -34.32
CA ARG A 851 -8.63 -29.03 -33.13
C ARG A 851 -9.21 -28.57 -31.78
N SER A 852 -9.61 -27.30 -31.68
CA SER A 852 -10.09 -26.66 -30.44
C SER A 852 -11.32 -25.77 -30.68
N GLY A 853 -12.23 -26.20 -31.56
CA GLY A 853 -13.45 -25.45 -31.86
C GLY A 853 -14.11 -25.86 -33.16
N ASP A 854 -15.06 -25.03 -33.60
CA ASP A 854 -15.89 -25.29 -34.77
C ASP A 854 -15.97 -24.07 -35.68
N GLY A 855 -16.61 -24.26 -36.83
CA GLY A 855 -16.86 -23.18 -37.76
C GLY A 855 -18.13 -23.38 -38.58
N THR A 856 -18.39 -22.40 -39.43
CA THR A 856 -19.46 -22.46 -40.41
C THR A 856 -18.92 -22.06 -41.78
N THR A 857 -19.38 -22.76 -42.80
CA THR A 857 -19.13 -22.40 -44.19
C THR A 857 -20.43 -22.37 -44.97
N LYS A 858 -20.53 -21.42 -45.90
CA LYS A 858 -21.67 -21.26 -46.78
C LYS A 858 -21.18 -20.93 -48.18
N SER A 859 -21.58 -21.74 -49.15
CA SER A 859 -21.33 -21.54 -50.57
C SER A 859 -22.64 -21.21 -51.27
N ASP A 860 -22.71 -20.04 -51.89
CA ASP A 860 -23.78 -19.64 -52.80
C ASP A 860 -23.26 -19.78 -54.23
N SER A 861 -23.88 -20.65 -55.05
CA SER A 861 -23.37 -21.01 -56.38
C SER A 861 -24.42 -20.84 -57.47
N ALA A 862 -23.94 -20.54 -58.68
CA ALA A 862 -24.74 -20.47 -59.90
C ALA A 862 -23.92 -21.01 -61.09
N GLY A 863 -24.57 -21.70 -62.01
CA GLY A 863 -23.87 -22.29 -63.14
C GLY A 863 -24.73 -22.52 -64.37
N LEU A 864 -24.04 -22.83 -65.48
CA LEU A 864 -24.60 -23.19 -66.77
C LEU A 864 -24.10 -24.58 -67.14
N TYR A 865 -24.90 -25.34 -67.87
CA TYR A 865 -24.50 -26.65 -68.38
C TYR A 865 -25.07 -26.94 -69.76
N ALA A 866 -24.35 -27.78 -70.50
CA ALA A 866 -24.75 -28.29 -71.79
C ALA A 866 -24.42 -29.79 -71.89
N THR A 867 -25.42 -30.61 -72.15
CA THR A 867 -25.29 -32.07 -72.20
C THR A 867 -25.73 -32.60 -73.55
N TYR A 868 -24.81 -33.17 -74.32
CA TYR A 868 -25.08 -33.87 -75.57
C TYR A 868 -25.26 -35.37 -75.30
N MET A 869 -26.38 -35.94 -75.73
CA MET A 869 -26.77 -37.34 -75.45
C MET A 869 -27.08 -38.09 -76.74
N ALA A 870 -26.11 -38.82 -77.29
CA ALA A 870 -26.29 -39.53 -78.55
C ALA A 870 -27.08 -40.84 -78.40
N ASN A 871 -27.85 -41.19 -79.44
CA ASN A 871 -28.68 -42.41 -79.46
C ASN A 871 -27.86 -43.71 -79.36
N ASN A 872 -26.57 -43.69 -79.68
CA ASN A 872 -25.68 -44.84 -79.57
C ASN A 872 -25.12 -45.05 -78.15
N GLY A 873 -25.58 -44.29 -77.15
CA GLY A 873 -25.14 -44.40 -75.77
C GLY A 873 -23.96 -43.48 -75.39
N PHE A 874 -23.38 -42.74 -76.34
CA PHE A 874 -22.37 -41.72 -76.05
C PHE A 874 -23.00 -40.49 -75.39
N TYR A 875 -22.33 -39.89 -74.41
CA TYR A 875 -22.67 -38.56 -73.93
C TYR A 875 -21.45 -37.68 -73.69
N LEU A 876 -21.69 -36.37 -73.74
CA LEU A 876 -20.73 -35.33 -73.39
C LEU A 876 -21.45 -34.27 -72.56
N ASP A 877 -21.01 -34.04 -71.33
CA ASP A 877 -21.56 -33.06 -70.39
C ASP A 877 -20.52 -31.97 -70.09
N GLY A 878 -20.91 -30.71 -70.29
CA GLY A 878 -20.10 -29.55 -69.96
C GLY A 878 -20.79 -28.69 -68.91
N VAL A 879 -20.07 -28.29 -67.86
CA VAL A 879 -20.58 -27.42 -66.78
C VAL A 879 -19.61 -26.28 -66.54
N VAL A 880 -20.13 -25.07 -66.33
CA VAL A 880 -19.40 -23.93 -65.77
C VAL A 880 -20.15 -23.38 -64.57
N LYS A 881 -19.45 -23.08 -63.47
CA LYS A 881 -20.03 -22.69 -62.19
C LYS A 881 -19.21 -21.56 -61.55
N TYR A 882 -19.90 -20.58 -61.01
CA TYR A 882 -19.37 -19.57 -60.10
C TYR A 882 -19.86 -19.85 -58.68
N SER A 883 -19.01 -19.66 -57.68
CA SER A 883 -19.32 -19.86 -56.26
C SER A 883 -18.78 -18.72 -55.40
N HIS A 884 -19.59 -18.22 -54.47
CA HIS A 884 -19.17 -17.29 -53.43
C HIS A 884 -19.21 -18.00 -52.07
N ILE A 885 -18.04 -18.12 -51.42
CA ILE A 885 -17.89 -18.89 -50.19
C ILE A 885 -17.61 -17.95 -49.03
N LYS A 886 -18.40 -18.08 -47.96
CA LYS A 886 -18.21 -17.39 -46.68
C LYS A 886 -17.83 -18.39 -45.62
N ASN A 887 -16.76 -18.12 -44.89
CA ASN A 887 -16.24 -18.99 -43.84
C ASN A 887 -16.11 -18.20 -42.53
N SER A 888 -16.35 -18.88 -41.41
CA SER A 888 -16.12 -18.35 -40.06
C SER A 888 -15.64 -19.46 -39.14
N PHE A 889 -14.74 -19.16 -38.22
CA PHE A 889 -14.35 -20.09 -37.15
C PHE A 889 -14.52 -19.46 -35.77
N ASN A 890 -14.60 -20.33 -34.76
CA ASN A 890 -14.61 -19.99 -33.36
C ASN A 890 -13.87 -21.07 -32.57
N VAL A 891 -12.67 -20.74 -32.08
CA VAL A 891 -11.76 -21.65 -31.40
C VAL A 891 -11.32 -21.10 -30.04
N ARG A 892 -10.66 -21.94 -29.24
CA ARG A 892 -9.99 -21.53 -28.00
C ARG A 892 -8.48 -21.64 -28.15
N ASP A 893 -7.80 -20.57 -27.77
CA ASP A 893 -6.33 -20.55 -27.72
C ASP A 893 -5.79 -21.43 -26.58
N SER A 894 -4.47 -21.56 -26.52
CA SER A 894 -3.76 -22.34 -25.49
C SER A 894 -4.01 -21.91 -24.05
N GLN A 895 -4.49 -20.68 -23.82
CA GLN A 895 -4.80 -20.10 -22.51
C GLN A 895 -6.32 -19.98 -22.30
N ASN A 896 -7.10 -20.74 -23.08
CA ASN A 896 -8.55 -20.88 -23.00
C ASN A 896 -9.37 -19.61 -23.35
N SER A 897 -8.74 -18.62 -23.98
CA SER A 897 -9.40 -17.42 -24.53
C SER A 897 -10.09 -17.75 -25.84
N ARG A 898 -11.28 -17.17 -26.05
CA ARG A 898 -12.07 -17.40 -27.27
C ARG A 898 -11.54 -16.54 -28.42
N VAL A 899 -11.24 -17.17 -29.54
CA VAL A 899 -10.74 -16.52 -30.76
C VAL A 899 -11.68 -16.82 -31.92
N ASN A 900 -12.09 -15.78 -32.65
CA ASN A 900 -12.97 -15.91 -33.82
C ASN A 900 -12.39 -15.17 -35.03
N GLY A 901 -12.77 -15.59 -36.22
CA GLY A 901 -12.36 -14.96 -37.48
C GLY A 901 -13.26 -15.35 -38.65
N ASN A 902 -13.31 -14.50 -39.67
CA ASN A 902 -14.15 -14.67 -40.86
C ASN A 902 -13.39 -14.34 -42.14
N GLY A 903 -13.76 -15.00 -43.23
CA GLY A 903 -13.13 -14.84 -44.55
C GLY A 903 -14.10 -15.15 -45.68
N THR A 904 -13.82 -14.61 -46.86
CA THR A 904 -14.66 -14.80 -48.05
C THR A 904 -13.80 -15.02 -49.28
N SER A 905 -14.19 -15.96 -50.13
CA SER A 905 -13.53 -16.22 -51.41
C SER A 905 -14.54 -16.36 -52.54
N ASN A 906 -14.08 -16.12 -53.76
CA ASN A 906 -14.84 -16.36 -54.99
C ASN A 906 -14.15 -17.47 -55.78
N GLY A 907 -14.94 -18.35 -56.37
CA GLY A 907 -14.44 -19.48 -57.16
C GLY A 907 -15.13 -19.58 -58.52
N PHE A 908 -14.38 -20.09 -59.48
CA PHE A 908 -14.87 -20.47 -60.80
C PHE A 908 -14.45 -21.92 -61.08
N SER A 909 -15.35 -22.73 -61.66
CA SER A 909 -15.02 -24.10 -62.06
C SER A 909 -15.67 -24.47 -63.38
N ALA A 910 -14.97 -25.27 -64.17
CA ALA A 910 -15.45 -25.86 -65.41
C ALA A 910 -15.23 -27.38 -65.37
N SER A 911 -16.19 -28.16 -65.83
CA SER A 911 -16.09 -29.62 -65.90
C SER A 911 -16.55 -30.12 -67.25
N LEU A 912 -15.83 -31.10 -67.79
CA LEU A 912 -16.18 -31.82 -69.01
C LEU A 912 -16.16 -33.31 -68.72
N GLU A 913 -17.28 -33.97 -68.92
CA GLU A 913 -17.47 -35.41 -68.69
C GLU A 913 -17.94 -36.06 -69.98
N SER A 914 -17.41 -37.25 -70.27
CA SER A 914 -17.85 -38.07 -71.39
C SER A 914 -17.97 -39.52 -70.98
N GLY A 915 -18.88 -40.25 -71.60
CA GLY A 915 -19.02 -41.68 -71.37
C GLY A 915 -19.77 -42.37 -72.50
N GLN A 916 -19.63 -43.68 -72.56
CA GLN A 916 -20.22 -44.51 -73.61
C GLN A 916 -20.91 -45.71 -72.99
N LYS A 917 -22.24 -45.77 -73.04
CA LYS A 917 -23.01 -46.92 -72.58
C LYS A 917 -22.93 -48.06 -73.61
N PHE A 918 -22.48 -49.23 -73.17
CA PHE A 918 -22.51 -50.47 -73.94
C PHE A 918 -23.53 -51.43 -73.32
N SER A 919 -24.65 -51.62 -74.01
CA SER A 919 -25.67 -52.59 -73.64
C SER A 919 -25.19 -54.01 -73.98
N LEU A 920 -25.16 -54.90 -72.99
CA LEU A 920 -24.69 -56.28 -73.15
C LEU A 920 -25.80 -57.20 -73.71
N ASN A 921 -27.06 -56.76 -73.63
CA ASN A 921 -28.25 -57.44 -74.15
C ASN A 921 -28.85 -56.66 -75.34
N GLN A 922 -29.47 -57.36 -76.31
CA GLN A 922 -30.07 -56.75 -77.52
C GLN A 922 -31.55 -56.37 -77.39
N SER A 923 -32.20 -56.67 -76.26
CA SER A 923 -33.61 -56.36 -75.98
C SER A 923 -33.69 -55.39 -74.79
N GLY A 924 -34.67 -54.50 -74.75
CA GLY A 924 -34.75 -53.32 -73.85
C GLY A 924 -34.66 -53.52 -72.33
N ASP A 925 -34.40 -54.73 -71.84
CA ASP A 925 -34.04 -55.05 -70.46
C ASP A 925 -32.64 -55.68 -70.42
N GLY A 926 -31.76 -55.21 -69.55
CA GLY A 926 -30.46 -55.87 -69.42
C GLY A 926 -29.33 -55.12 -68.73
N TRP A 927 -28.21 -55.84 -68.67
CA TRP A 927 -26.95 -55.35 -68.16
C TRP A 927 -26.30 -54.38 -69.14
N TYR A 928 -25.68 -53.33 -68.62
CA TYR A 928 -24.81 -52.45 -69.37
C TYR A 928 -23.52 -52.18 -68.61
N ILE A 929 -22.49 -51.81 -69.36
CA ILE A 929 -21.27 -51.20 -68.83
C ILE A 929 -21.04 -49.85 -69.51
N GLU A 930 -20.66 -48.85 -68.74
CA GLU A 930 -20.46 -47.48 -69.20
C GLU A 930 -19.13 -46.96 -68.68
N PRO A 931 -18.02 -47.10 -69.43
CA PRO A 931 -16.80 -46.36 -69.16
C PRO A 931 -17.04 -44.85 -69.29
N GLN A 932 -16.41 -44.10 -68.39
CA GLN A 932 -16.55 -42.66 -68.25
C GLN A 932 -15.18 -42.02 -67.99
N ALA A 933 -15.01 -40.81 -68.51
CA ALA A 933 -13.87 -39.95 -68.24
C ALA A 933 -14.34 -38.52 -67.99
N GLN A 934 -13.80 -37.89 -66.97
CA GLN A 934 -14.11 -36.50 -66.62
C GLN A 934 -12.84 -35.71 -66.32
N LEU A 935 -12.81 -34.47 -66.78
CA LEU A 935 -11.80 -33.48 -66.44
C LEU A 935 -12.48 -32.26 -65.83
N SER A 936 -12.05 -31.87 -64.64
CA SER A 936 -12.58 -30.72 -63.91
C SER A 936 -11.47 -29.73 -63.58
N TYR A 937 -11.65 -28.48 -63.99
CA TYR A 937 -10.80 -27.34 -63.66
C TYR A 937 -11.52 -26.45 -62.64
N SER A 938 -10.80 -25.97 -61.62
CA SER A 938 -11.32 -24.93 -60.73
C SER A 938 -10.23 -23.93 -60.35
N HIS A 939 -10.63 -22.68 -60.13
CA HIS A 939 -9.81 -21.61 -59.57
C HIS A 939 -10.55 -20.97 -58.41
N GLN A 940 -9.89 -20.80 -57.27
CA GLN A 940 -10.40 -20.05 -56.14
C GLN A 940 -9.48 -18.87 -55.82
N GLY A 941 -10.08 -17.69 -55.69
CA GLY A 941 -9.36 -16.45 -55.36
C GLY A 941 -8.86 -16.42 -53.92
N SER A 942 -7.89 -15.53 -53.67
CA SER A 942 -7.32 -15.29 -52.36
C SER A 942 -8.34 -14.76 -51.34
N SER A 943 -8.02 -14.92 -50.05
CA SER A 943 -8.85 -14.43 -48.93
C SER A 943 -7.96 -13.96 -47.79
N ASN A 944 -8.35 -12.87 -47.14
CA ASN A 944 -7.66 -12.35 -45.95
C ASN A 944 -8.56 -12.46 -44.73
N ILE A 945 -7.99 -12.91 -43.60
CA ILE A 945 -8.69 -13.14 -42.35
C ILE A 945 -7.95 -12.37 -41.26
N VAL A 946 -8.69 -11.68 -40.40
CA VAL A 946 -8.17 -11.08 -39.16
C VAL A 946 -8.91 -11.72 -38.01
N ALA A 947 -8.20 -12.49 -37.19
CA ALA A 947 -8.75 -13.11 -36.00
C ALA A 947 -8.84 -12.11 -34.85
N SER A 948 -9.74 -12.36 -33.89
CA SER A 948 -9.98 -11.46 -32.75
C SER A 948 -8.79 -11.33 -31.79
N ASN A 949 -7.81 -12.24 -31.84
CA ASN A 949 -6.54 -12.16 -31.11
C ASN A 949 -5.43 -11.41 -31.88
N GLY A 950 -5.76 -10.83 -33.05
CA GLY A 950 -4.83 -10.05 -33.87
C GLY A 950 -4.14 -10.82 -35.00
N LEU A 951 -4.25 -12.15 -35.05
CA LEU A 951 -3.63 -12.97 -36.10
C LEU A 951 -4.21 -12.65 -37.48
N LYS A 952 -3.34 -12.34 -38.43
CA LYS A 952 -3.67 -12.14 -39.85
C LYS A 952 -3.31 -13.39 -40.65
N VAL A 953 -4.29 -14.00 -41.27
CA VAL A 953 -4.12 -15.15 -42.16
C VAL A 953 -4.44 -14.73 -43.59
N SER A 954 -3.45 -14.75 -44.48
CA SER A 954 -3.63 -14.42 -45.90
C SER A 954 -3.56 -15.71 -46.72
N LEU A 955 -4.65 -16.09 -47.37
CA LEU A 955 -4.74 -17.30 -48.17
C LEU A 955 -4.45 -16.97 -49.64
N GLY A 956 -3.51 -17.68 -50.24
CA GLY A 956 -3.23 -17.62 -51.67
C GLY A 956 -4.40 -18.12 -52.52
N SER A 957 -4.39 -17.78 -53.80
CA SER A 957 -5.27 -18.43 -54.78
C SER A 957 -4.72 -19.80 -55.16
N TYR A 958 -5.59 -20.70 -55.61
CA TYR A 958 -5.16 -21.98 -56.15
C TYR A 958 -5.95 -22.36 -57.41
N GLU A 959 -5.30 -23.12 -58.28
CA GLU A 959 -5.91 -23.83 -59.40
C GLU A 959 -5.94 -25.34 -59.10
N SER A 960 -7.05 -26.01 -59.40
CA SER A 960 -7.21 -27.47 -59.26
C SER A 960 -7.61 -28.07 -60.61
N ILE A 961 -7.00 -29.21 -60.95
CA ILE A 961 -7.24 -29.99 -62.16
C ILE A 961 -7.42 -31.45 -61.75
N ILE A 962 -8.67 -31.89 -61.68
CA ILE A 962 -9.04 -33.26 -61.32
C ILE A 962 -9.37 -34.06 -62.58
N GLY A 963 -8.66 -35.16 -62.79
CA GLY A 963 -9.04 -36.18 -63.76
C GLY A 963 -9.70 -37.38 -63.08
N ARG A 964 -10.80 -37.86 -63.66
CA ARG A 964 -11.52 -39.07 -63.23
C ARG A 964 -11.61 -40.04 -64.39
N ALA A 965 -11.28 -41.30 -64.13
CA ALA A 965 -11.58 -42.43 -64.99
C ALA A 965 -12.46 -43.42 -64.20
N SER A 966 -13.69 -43.66 -64.67
CA SER A 966 -14.67 -44.48 -63.96
C SER A 966 -15.41 -45.43 -64.91
N ALA A 967 -16.09 -46.42 -64.32
CA ALA A 967 -17.03 -47.27 -65.02
C ALA A 967 -18.30 -47.42 -64.19
N VAL A 968 -19.44 -47.44 -64.88
CA VAL A 968 -20.74 -47.73 -64.30
C VAL A 968 -21.25 -49.04 -64.87
N THR A 969 -21.61 -49.98 -64.00
CA THR A 969 -22.26 -51.22 -64.38
C THR A 969 -23.66 -51.22 -63.79
N GLY A 970 -24.68 -51.37 -64.61
CA GLY A 970 -26.05 -51.33 -64.15
C GLY A 970 -26.97 -52.30 -64.87
N TYR A 971 -28.16 -52.45 -64.32
CA TYR A 971 -29.25 -53.22 -64.89
C TYR A 971 -30.47 -52.32 -65.05
N GLU A 972 -31.02 -52.31 -66.25
CA GLU A 972 -32.21 -51.52 -66.60
C GLU A 972 -33.42 -52.43 -66.82
N TRP A 973 -34.53 -52.09 -66.16
CA TRP A 973 -35.85 -52.68 -66.35
C TRP A 973 -36.79 -51.66 -67.00
N GLN A 974 -37.46 -52.05 -68.07
CA GLN A 974 -38.46 -51.25 -68.79
C GLN A 974 -39.83 -51.92 -68.68
N GLN A 975 -40.81 -51.24 -68.09
CA GLN A 975 -42.20 -51.71 -67.96
C GLN A 975 -43.18 -50.62 -68.39
N GLY A 976 -43.58 -50.64 -69.66
CA GLY A 976 -44.50 -49.66 -70.24
C GLY A 976 -43.89 -48.26 -70.31
N ASP A 977 -44.50 -47.29 -69.64
CA ASP A 977 -44.00 -45.90 -69.54
C ASP A 977 -43.10 -45.68 -68.31
N ASN A 978 -42.73 -46.75 -67.59
CA ASN A 978 -41.90 -46.71 -66.40
C ASN A 978 -40.59 -47.48 -66.62
N SER A 979 -39.52 -47.00 -66.00
CA SER A 979 -38.21 -47.65 -66.00
C SER A 979 -37.58 -47.64 -64.61
N LEU A 980 -36.72 -48.63 -64.36
CA LEU A 980 -35.90 -48.70 -63.16
C LEU A 980 -34.47 -49.09 -63.55
N ASN A 981 -33.50 -48.27 -63.18
CA ASN A 981 -32.07 -48.51 -63.36
C ASN A 981 -31.40 -48.62 -61.99
N VAL A 982 -30.75 -49.76 -61.72
CA VAL A 982 -29.90 -49.95 -60.54
C VAL A 982 -28.47 -50.13 -60.99
N TYR A 983 -27.54 -49.35 -60.43
CA TYR A 983 -26.17 -49.29 -60.92
C TYR A 983 -25.13 -49.21 -59.79
N LEU A 984 -23.95 -49.75 -60.10
CA LEU A 984 -22.72 -49.64 -59.32
C LEU A 984 -21.73 -48.76 -60.09
N LYS A 985 -21.07 -47.85 -59.38
CA LYS A 985 -20.04 -46.94 -59.89
C LYS A 985 -18.71 -47.28 -59.23
N THR A 986 -17.64 -47.32 -60.01
CA THR A 986 -16.29 -47.41 -59.47
C THR A 986 -15.35 -46.57 -60.33
N GLY A 987 -14.41 -45.86 -59.71
CA GLY A 987 -13.52 -44.97 -60.44
C GLY A 987 -12.31 -44.50 -59.67
N TYR A 988 -11.27 -44.16 -60.42
CA TYR A 988 -10.02 -43.60 -59.92
C TYR A 988 -9.95 -42.11 -60.25
N LEU A 989 -9.58 -41.30 -59.25
CA LEU A 989 -9.42 -39.86 -59.37
C LEU A 989 -8.00 -39.44 -59.01
N ARG A 990 -7.51 -38.44 -59.72
CA ARG A 990 -6.23 -37.79 -59.45
C ARG A 990 -6.35 -36.28 -59.58
N GLU A 991 -5.85 -35.58 -58.58
CA GLU A 991 -5.60 -34.14 -58.62
C GLU A 991 -4.19 -33.89 -59.16
N PHE A 992 -4.10 -33.23 -60.32
CA PHE A 992 -2.84 -32.94 -61.03
C PHE A 992 -2.25 -31.58 -60.67
N SER A 993 -3.07 -30.65 -60.17
CA SER A 993 -2.70 -29.29 -59.74
C SER A 993 -3.07 -29.08 -58.27
N GLY A 994 -3.19 -27.85 -57.78
CA GLY A 994 -3.65 -27.59 -56.41
C GLY A 994 -2.54 -27.30 -55.41
N ASP A 995 -1.41 -26.75 -55.85
CA ASP A 995 -0.48 -26.08 -54.94
C ASP A 995 -1.04 -24.69 -54.58
N SER A 996 -0.88 -24.29 -53.32
CA SER A 996 -1.30 -22.99 -52.78
C SER A 996 -0.32 -22.56 -51.70
N ASP A 997 -0.29 -21.28 -51.38
CA ASP A 997 0.38 -20.77 -50.18
C ASP A 997 -0.64 -20.13 -49.22
N TYR A 998 -0.22 -19.98 -47.97
CA TYR A 998 -0.88 -19.10 -47.01
C TYR A 998 0.19 -18.36 -46.19
N ARG A 999 -0.17 -17.21 -45.63
CA ARG A 999 0.73 -16.41 -44.79
C ARG A 999 0.13 -16.16 -43.42
N LEU A 1000 0.94 -16.34 -42.38
CA LEU A 1000 0.60 -16.08 -40.98
C LEU A 1000 1.37 -14.84 -40.52
N ASN A 1001 0.69 -13.70 -40.40
CA ASN A 1001 1.33 -12.40 -40.16
C ASN A 1001 2.48 -12.08 -41.15
N GLY A 1002 2.40 -12.60 -42.38
CA GLY A 1002 3.41 -12.45 -43.42
C GLY A 1002 4.36 -13.63 -43.58
N SER A 1003 4.48 -14.52 -42.58
CA SER A 1003 5.29 -15.75 -42.69
C SER A 1003 4.68 -16.72 -43.70
N PRO A 1004 5.40 -17.11 -44.76
CA PRO A 1004 4.87 -17.97 -45.81
C PRO A 1004 4.84 -19.45 -45.40
N GLU A 1005 3.76 -20.11 -45.75
CA GLU A 1005 3.54 -21.54 -45.60
C GLU A 1005 3.01 -22.11 -46.92
N SER A 1006 3.35 -23.36 -47.22
CA SER A 1006 2.90 -24.04 -48.44
C SER A 1006 1.83 -25.08 -48.14
N HIS A 1007 0.91 -25.29 -49.08
CA HIS A 1007 -0.13 -26.30 -49.00
C HIS A 1007 -0.36 -26.94 -50.37
N SER A 1008 -0.67 -28.24 -50.42
CA SER A 1008 -0.95 -28.92 -51.69
C SER A 1008 -2.09 -29.93 -51.56
N PHE A 1009 -3.05 -29.81 -52.48
CA PHE A 1009 -4.21 -30.69 -52.64
C PHE A 1009 -3.92 -31.92 -53.52
N LYS A 1010 -2.75 -31.98 -54.16
CA LYS A 1010 -2.37 -33.10 -55.03
C LYS A 1010 -2.48 -34.43 -54.30
N GLY A 1011 -3.12 -35.40 -54.95
CA GLY A 1011 -3.37 -36.70 -54.37
C GLY A 1011 -4.23 -37.56 -55.28
N ASN A 1012 -4.44 -38.80 -54.87
CA ASN A 1012 -5.29 -39.74 -55.60
C ASN A 1012 -6.31 -40.34 -54.63
N TRP A 1013 -7.49 -40.65 -55.15
CA TRP A 1013 -8.51 -41.33 -54.36
C TRP A 1013 -9.36 -42.23 -55.24
N TRP A 1014 -9.87 -43.28 -54.63
CA TRP A 1014 -10.79 -44.21 -55.25
C TRP A 1014 -12.21 -43.86 -54.84
N ASN A 1015 -13.12 -43.79 -55.81
CA ASN A 1015 -14.53 -43.50 -55.59
C ASN A 1015 -15.38 -44.71 -55.96
N ASN A 1016 -16.24 -45.14 -55.04
CA ASN A 1016 -17.21 -46.21 -55.25
C ASN A 1016 -18.61 -45.69 -54.89
N GLY A 1017 -19.62 -46.13 -55.62
CA GLY A 1017 -21.00 -45.77 -55.28
C GLY A 1017 -22.01 -46.77 -55.79
N VAL A 1018 -23.18 -46.76 -55.17
CA VAL A 1018 -24.36 -47.51 -55.61
C VAL A 1018 -25.52 -46.55 -55.77
N GLY A 1019 -26.31 -46.71 -56.81
CA GLY A 1019 -27.43 -45.82 -57.06
C GLY A 1019 -28.61 -46.51 -57.73
N VAL A 1020 -29.75 -45.84 -57.64
CA VAL A 1020 -31.01 -46.22 -58.29
C VAL A 1020 -31.61 -45.00 -58.95
N SER A 1021 -32.13 -45.16 -60.17
CA SER A 1021 -32.87 -44.14 -60.90
C SER A 1021 -34.15 -44.75 -61.44
N ALA A 1022 -35.30 -44.15 -61.11
CA ALA A 1022 -36.62 -44.61 -61.52
C ALA A 1022 -37.34 -43.52 -62.33
N GLN A 1023 -37.76 -43.85 -63.54
CA GLN A 1023 -38.61 -42.98 -64.35
C GLN A 1023 -40.06 -43.47 -64.30
N MET A 1024 -41.00 -42.55 -64.06
CA MET A 1024 -42.43 -42.82 -63.98
C MET A 1024 -43.19 -41.96 -64.99
N ASN A 1025 -44.08 -42.59 -65.76
CA ASN A 1025 -44.91 -41.96 -66.79
C ASN A 1025 -44.12 -41.09 -67.80
N LYS A 1026 -42.84 -41.44 -68.07
CA LYS A 1026 -41.90 -40.66 -68.90
C LYS A 1026 -41.62 -39.21 -68.45
N GLN A 1027 -42.26 -38.72 -67.40
CA GLN A 1027 -42.21 -37.31 -66.97
C GLN A 1027 -41.47 -37.12 -65.64
N HIS A 1028 -41.52 -38.10 -64.75
CA HIS A 1028 -40.98 -37.99 -63.39
C HIS A 1028 -39.77 -38.90 -63.24
N THR A 1029 -38.58 -38.36 -62.97
CA THR A 1029 -37.39 -39.14 -62.63
C THR A 1029 -36.99 -38.89 -61.20
N LEU A 1030 -36.91 -39.94 -60.39
CA LEU A 1030 -36.36 -39.93 -59.04
C LEU A 1030 -35.06 -40.71 -59.02
N TYR A 1031 -34.04 -40.22 -58.32
CA TYR A 1031 -32.78 -40.94 -58.17
C TYR A 1031 -32.16 -40.75 -56.79
N LEU A 1032 -31.41 -41.76 -56.37
CA LEU A 1032 -30.69 -41.81 -55.11
C LEU A 1032 -29.32 -42.48 -55.33
N ASP A 1033 -28.25 -41.85 -54.85
CA ASP A 1033 -26.90 -42.39 -54.83
C ASP A 1033 -26.32 -42.38 -53.41
N LEU A 1034 -25.58 -43.43 -53.10
CA LEU A 1034 -24.69 -43.52 -51.95
C LEU A 1034 -23.26 -43.68 -52.47
N ASP A 1035 -22.39 -42.72 -52.14
CA ASP A 1035 -21.02 -42.64 -52.63
C ASP A 1035 -20.01 -42.62 -51.46
N THR A 1036 -18.89 -43.30 -51.66
CA THR A 1036 -17.72 -43.25 -50.78
C THR A 1036 -16.47 -42.93 -51.62
N SER A 1037 -15.64 -42.03 -51.13
CA SER A 1037 -14.32 -41.74 -51.67
C SER A 1037 -13.27 -42.05 -50.60
N THR A 1038 -12.21 -42.75 -50.97
CA THR A 1038 -11.12 -43.12 -50.06
C THR A 1038 -9.79 -42.86 -50.74
N GLY A 1039 -8.93 -42.06 -50.13
CA GLY A 1039 -7.63 -41.74 -50.73
C GLY A 1039 -6.64 -41.16 -49.76
N ASP A 1040 -5.52 -40.72 -50.31
CA ASP A 1040 -4.35 -40.33 -49.52
C ASP A 1040 -4.58 -39.03 -48.75
N LYS A 1041 -5.46 -38.15 -49.27
CA LYS A 1041 -5.69 -36.77 -48.76
C LYS A 1041 -6.94 -36.60 -47.91
N PHE A 1042 -8.01 -37.31 -48.22
CA PHE A 1042 -9.28 -37.27 -47.49
C PHE A 1042 -10.11 -38.50 -47.80
N ASN A 1043 -11.03 -38.79 -46.88
CA ASN A 1043 -12.13 -39.71 -47.09
C ASN A 1043 -13.44 -38.92 -47.17
N GLN A 1044 -14.39 -39.39 -47.96
CA GLN A 1044 -15.71 -38.80 -48.11
C GLN A 1044 -16.77 -39.88 -48.06
N ARG A 1045 -17.87 -39.60 -47.39
CA ARG A 1045 -19.12 -40.36 -47.49
C ARG A 1045 -20.24 -39.41 -47.86
N GLN A 1046 -21.06 -39.79 -48.83
CA GLN A 1046 -22.08 -38.90 -49.37
C GLN A 1046 -23.35 -39.64 -49.74
N ILE A 1047 -24.48 -38.99 -49.45
CA ILE A 1047 -25.80 -39.33 -49.99
C ILE A 1047 -26.24 -38.21 -50.93
N ASN A 1048 -26.85 -38.60 -52.03
CA ASN A 1048 -27.32 -37.69 -53.07
C ASN A 1048 -28.69 -38.16 -53.54
N ALA A 1049 -29.68 -37.27 -53.56
CA ALA A 1049 -31.02 -37.58 -54.02
C ALA A 1049 -31.54 -36.46 -54.92
N GLY A 1050 -32.31 -36.80 -55.95
CA GLY A 1050 -32.90 -35.79 -56.79
C GLY A 1050 -34.19 -36.21 -57.46
N TYR A 1051 -34.89 -35.19 -57.94
CA TYR A 1051 -36.15 -35.28 -58.63
C TYR A 1051 -36.09 -34.39 -59.87
N ARG A 1052 -36.52 -34.94 -61.01
CA ARG A 1052 -36.60 -34.24 -62.28
C ARG A 1052 -38.01 -34.41 -62.86
N LEU A 1053 -38.58 -33.29 -63.29
CA LEU A 1053 -39.84 -33.20 -64.00
C LEU A 1053 -39.59 -32.75 -65.43
N SER A 1054 -40.17 -33.48 -66.37
CA SER A 1054 -40.08 -33.26 -67.81
C SER A 1054 -41.47 -33.07 -68.39
N PHE A 1055 -41.70 -31.99 -69.16
CA PHE A 1055 -43.03 -31.62 -69.64
C PHE A 1055 -43.05 -31.07 -71.07
#